data_AF-A0A2K6EZB6-F1
#
_entry.id   AF-A0A2K6EZB6-F1
#
_cell.length_a   1.000
_cell.length_b   1.000
_cell.length_c   1.000
_cell.angle_alpha   90.00
_cell.angle_beta   90.00
_cell.angle_gamma   90.00
#
_symmetry.space_group_name_H-M   'P 1'
#
loop_
_entity.id
_entity.type
_entity.pdbx_description
1 polymer ?
#
loop_
_entity_poly.entity_id
_entity_poly.type
_entity_poly.pdbx_seq_one_letter_code
_entity_poly.pdbx_strand_id
1 'polypeptide(L)'
;MDASLEKIQNIGEQGHMALLGHSLGAYISTLDKEKLRKLTTRILSDTTLWLCRIFRYENGCAYFHEEEREGLAKICRLAIHSRYEDFVVDGFDVLYNKKPVIYLSAAARPGLGQYLCNQLGLPFPCLCRVPCNTMFGSQHQMDVAFLEKLIKDDIERGRLPLLLVANAGTIAVGHTDKIGRLKELCEQYGIWLHVEGVNLATLALGYVSSSVLAATKCDSMTMTPGPWLGLPAVPAVTLYKHDDPALTLVAGLTSNKPTDKLRALPLWLSLQYLGLDGIVERIKHACQLSQRLQESLKKVNHIKLLVEDELSSPVVVFRFFQELTGSDPVFKAVLAPNMAPSTVGRERHSCDVLNRWLGEQLKQLVPASGLTVMDLEVEGTCVRFSPLMTAAVLGTRGEDVDQLVACIQSKLPVLSCTLQLREEFKQEVEGTAGLLYVDDPNWPGIGVVRYEHANDDKTSLKSDPEGEKIHAGLLKKLNELESDLTFKMGPEYKSMKSCLYIGMTSDDTDISELVETIVVTAREIEENSRLLENMTEVVRKGIQEAQVELQKANEERLLEEGVLRQIPVVGSVLNWFSPVQALQKGRTFNLTAGSLESTEPIYVYKAQGAGVTPPPTPSGIRTKQRLPGQKPFKRSLRGSDALSETSSVSHIEDLEKVEHLSSGPEHITLEASSPEGHPGAPTPQKADQRPEDDCPQVEEPESLR
;
A
#
# COMPACT_ATOMS: atom_id res chain seq x y z
N MET A 1 -6.12 -7.89 18.14
CA MET A 1 -7.17 -7.02 17.55
C MET A 1 -7.24 -5.81 18.46
N ASP A 2 -6.88 -4.61 17.97
CA ASP A 2 -7.20 -3.28 18.56
C ASP A 2 -6.35 -2.19 17.89
N ALA A 3 -6.71 -1.84 16.65
CA ALA A 3 -6.12 -0.71 15.91
C ALA A 3 -7.03 -0.17 14.78
N SER A 4 -8.27 -0.69 14.65
CA SER A 4 -9.14 -0.50 13.49
C SER A 4 -10.52 0.04 13.85
N LEU A 5 -10.61 0.84 14.91
CA LEU A 5 -11.69 1.83 15.05
C LEU A 5 -11.34 3.01 14.13
N GLU A 6 -11.55 2.82 12.83
CA GLU A 6 -11.55 3.92 11.88
C GLU A 6 -12.56 4.96 12.36
N LYS A 7 -12.09 6.16 12.69
CA LYS A 7 -12.99 7.28 12.92
C LYS A 7 -13.83 7.44 11.66
N ILE A 8 -15.15 7.43 11.83
CA ILE A 8 -16.07 8.02 10.84
C ILE A 8 -15.46 9.35 10.44
N GLN A 9 -15.05 9.49 9.17
CA GLN A 9 -14.39 10.71 8.70
C GLN A 9 -15.29 11.88 9.08
N ASN A 10 -14.77 12.81 9.88
CA ASN A 10 -15.61 13.70 10.66
C ASN A 10 -16.43 14.59 9.72
N ILE A 11 -17.71 14.22 9.51
CA ILE A 11 -18.54 14.80 8.45
C ILE A 11 -18.85 16.23 8.89
N GLY A 12 -18.08 17.18 8.37
CA GLY A 12 -18.35 18.60 8.57
C GLY A 12 -19.76 18.94 8.09
N GLU A 13 -20.32 20.04 8.61
CA GLU A 13 -21.71 20.46 8.38
C GLU A 13 -22.14 20.46 6.89
N GLN A 14 -21.16 20.68 6.00
CA GLN A 14 -21.26 20.59 4.54
C GLN A 14 -21.70 19.21 4.04
N GLY A 15 -21.15 18.13 4.61
CA GLY A 15 -21.50 16.76 4.28
C GLY A 15 -22.82 16.30 4.92
N HIS A 16 -23.22 16.92 6.04
CA HIS A 16 -24.58 16.76 6.55
C HIS A 16 -25.61 17.29 5.54
N MET A 17 -25.34 18.36 4.80
CA MET A 17 -26.25 18.84 3.74
C MET A 17 -26.38 17.86 2.57
N ALA A 18 -25.31 17.18 2.16
CA ALA A 18 -25.37 16.13 1.15
C ALA A 18 -26.21 14.94 1.64
N LEU A 19 -25.99 14.49 2.89
CA LEU A 19 -26.76 13.41 3.53
C LEU A 19 -28.25 13.78 3.67
N LEU A 20 -28.55 15.00 4.12
CA LEU A 20 -29.92 15.54 4.18
C LEU A 20 -30.57 15.56 2.79
N GLY A 21 -29.83 15.90 1.73
CA GLY A 21 -30.34 15.87 0.37
C GLY A 21 -30.67 14.47 -0.15
N HIS A 22 -29.92 13.44 0.26
CA HIS A 22 -30.28 12.05 -0.01
C HIS A 22 -31.54 11.63 0.75
N SER A 23 -31.63 11.95 2.05
CA SER A 23 -32.83 11.65 2.87
C SER A 23 -34.08 12.38 2.36
N LEU A 24 -33.94 13.65 1.98
CA LEU A 24 -35.01 14.43 1.35
C LEU A 24 -35.35 13.89 -0.05
N GLY A 25 -34.37 13.40 -0.83
CA GLY A 25 -34.61 12.75 -2.11
C GLY A 25 -35.46 11.49 -1.97
N ALA A 26 -35.12 10.63 -1.01
CA ALA A 26 -35.92 9.46 -0.67
C ALA A 26 -37.37 9.84 -0.29
N TYR A 27 -37.54 10.83 0.58
CA TYR A 27 -38.87 11.30 0.98
C TYR A 27 -39.65 11.93 -0.20
N ILE A 28 -39.03 12.82 -0.98
CA ILE A 28 -39.61 13.49 -2.15
C ILE A 28 -40.04 12.49 -3.22
N SER A 29 -39.34 11.35 -3.36
CA SER A 29 -39.72 10.29 -4.30
C SER A 29 -41.11 9.69 -4.06
N THR A 30 -41.67 9.85 -2.85
CA THR A 30 -43.02 9.39 -2.46
C THR A 30 -44.14 10.36 -2.85
N LEU A 31 -43.82 11.59 -3.29
CA LEU A 31 -44.81 12.58 -3.71
C LEU A 31 -45.55 12.16 -4.99
N ASP A 32 -46.73 12.72 -5.20
CA ASP A 32 -47.49 12.50 -6.43
C ASP A 32 -46.69 12.89 -7.68
N LYS A 33 -46.97 12.18 -8.79
CA LYS A 33 -46.20 12.28 -10.03
C LYS A 33 -46.18 13.69 -10.63
N GLU A 34 -47.15 14.56 -10.32
CA GLU A 34 -47.20 15.91 -10.87
C GLU A 34 -46.38 16.90 -10.04
N LYS A 35 -46.55 16.92 -8.71
CA LYS A 35 -45.71 17.72 -7.81
C LYS A 35 -44.25 17.28 -7.90
N LEU A 36 -44.00 15.97 -7.93
CA LEU A 36 -42.65 15.41 -8.12
C LEU A 36 -42.02 15.90 -9.44
N ARG A 37 -42.76 15.87 -10.56
CA ARG A 37 -42.26 16.38 -11.87
C ARG A 37 -41.96 17.87 -11.83
N LYS A 38 -42.83 18.69 -11.22
CA LYS A 38 -42.63 20.14 -11.07
C LYS A 38 -41.40 20.46 -10.22
N LEU A 39 -41.26 19.79 -9.07
CA LEU A 39 -40.16 19.98 -8.13
C LEU A 39 -38.81 19.52 -8.71
N THR A 40 -38.75 18.31 -9.26
CA THR A 40 -37.53 17.75 -9.88
C THR A 40 -37.04 18.59 -11.06
N THR A 41 -37.96 19.09 -11.90
CA THR A 41 -37.60 19.95 -13.04
C THR A 41 -37.04 21.30 -12.57
N ARG A 42 -37.58 21.88 -11.49
CA ARG A 42 -37.05 23.12 -10.90
C ARG A 42 -35.66 22.91 -10.28
N ILE A 43 -35.46 21.84 -9.50
CA ILE A 43 -34.15 21.51 -8.90
C ILE A 43 -33.11 21.30 -10.00
N LEU A 44 -33.42 20.46 -10.99
CA LEU A 44 -32.50 20.13 -12.09
C LEU A 44 -32.10 21.39 -12.88
N SER A 45 -33.08 22.24 -13.22
CA SER A 45 -32.85 23.49 -13.95
C SER A 45 -31.98 24.47 -13.14
N ASP A 46 -32.31 24.71 -11.87
CA ASP A 46 -31.56 25.64 -11.01
C ASP A 46 -30.13 25.12 -10.74
N THR A 47 -29.95 23.82 -10.52
CA THR A 47 -28.61 23.19 -10.38
C THR A 47 -27.80 23.36 -11.66
N THR A 48 -28.42 23.16 -12.83
CA THR A 48 -27.77 23.34 -14.14
C THR A 48 -27.33 24.78 -14.33
N LEU A 49 -28.22 25.74 -14.07
CA LEU A 49 -27.91 27.18 -14.17
C LEU A 49 -26.80 27.60 -13.20
N TRP A 50 -26.79 27.09 -11.96
CA TRP A 50 -25.70 27.31 -11.00
C TRP A 50 -24.36 26.80 -11.51
N LEU A 51 -24.28 25.54 -11.95
CA LEU A 51 -23.04 24.94 -12.45
C LEU A 51 -22.54 25.63 -13.74
N CYS A 52 -23.43 25.90 -14.68
CA CYS A 52 -23.12 26.66 -15.90
C CYS A 52 -22.59 28.06 -15.58
N ARG A 53 -23.18 28.77 -14.61
CA ARG A 53 -22.73 30.11 -14.21
C ARG A 53 -21.39 30.08 -13.46
N ILE A 54 -21.17 29.12 -12.57
CA ILE A 54 -19.93 28.97 -11.79
C ILE A 54 -18.76 28.62 -12.72
N PHE A 55 -18.92 27.58 -13.54
CA PHE A 55 -17.85 27.07 -14.40
C PHE A 55 -17.83 27.69 -15.81
N ARG A 56 -18.51 28.85 -15.97
CA ARG A 56 -18.51 29.69 -17.19
C ARG A 56 -18.93 28.95 -18.47
N TYR A 57 -19.84 27.98 -18.34
CA TYR A 57 -20.27 27.12 -19.44
C TYR A 57 -21.64 27.56 -19.98
N GLU A 58 -21.61 28.41 -21.01
CA GLU A 58 -22.80 29.02 -21.61
C GLU A 58 -23.70 28.00 -22.33
N ASN A 59 -25.01 28.17 -22.18
CA ASN A 59 -26.08 27.38 -22.82
C ASN A 59 -25.97 25.85 -22.64
N GLY A 60 -25.40 25.39 -21.53
CA GLY A 60 -25.26 23.97 -21.24
C GLY A 60 -26.48 23.31 -20.61
N CYS A 61 -26.70 22.04 -20.95
CA CYS A 61 -27.45 21.08 -20.14
C CYS A 61 -26.51 20.29 -19.23
N ALA A 62 -27.05 19.71 -18.16
CA ALA A 62 -26.29 18.90 -17.20
C ALA A 62 -26.87 17.48 -17.06
N TYR A 63 -25.99 16.48 -17.09
CA TYR A 63 -26.29 15.09 -16.72
C TYR A 63 -25.57 14.74 -15.42
N PHE A 64 -26.29 14.12 -14.48
CA PHE A 64 -25.82 13.81 -13.12
C PHE A 64 -25.68 12.30 -12.96
N HIS A 65 -24.49 11.83 -12.59
CA HIS A 65 -24.12 10.41 -12.59
C HIS A 65 -23.27 10.03 -11.37
N GLU A 66 -23.38 8.77 -10.93
CA GLU A 66 -22.64 8.26 -9.76
C GLU A 66 -21.21 7.84 -10.15
N GLU A 67 -21.05 7.16 -11.30
CA GLU A 67 -19.74 6.84 -11.87
C GLU A 67 -19.24 7.98 -12.74
N GLU A 68 -18.08 8.57 -12.41
CA GLU A 68 -17.47 9.69 -13.15
C GLU A 68 -17.33 9.47 -14.67
N ARG A 69 -17.22 8.21 -15.12
CA ARG A 69 -17.06 7.84 -16.54
C ARG A 69 -18.39 7.70 -17.30
N GLU A 70 -19.51 7.57 -16.59
CA GLU A 70 -20.81 7.28 -17.22
C GLU A 70 -21.23 8.41 -18.16
N GLY A 71 -21.10 9.66 -17.72
CA GLY A 71 -21.47 10.82 -18.51
C GLY A 71 -20.76 10.89 -19.87
N LEU A 72 -19.45 10.65 -19.92
CA LEU A 72 -18.70 10.53 -21.17
C LEU A 72 -19.21 9.37 -22.06
N ALA A 73 -19.58 8.22 -21.50
CA ALA A 73 -20.19 7.15 -22.29
C ALA A 73 -21.55 7.54 -22.90
N LYS A 74 -22.38 8.34 -22.20
CA LYS A 74 -23.61 8.91 -22.77
C LYS A 74 -23.31 9.95 -23.86
N ILE A 75 -22.28 10.79 -23.67
CA ILE A 75 -21.84 11.77 -24.67
C ILE A 75 -21.31 11.08 -25.93
N CYS A 76 -20.54 10.00 -25.81
CA CYS A 76 -20.15 9.18 -26.96
C CYS A 76 -21.36 8.60 -27.69
N ARG A 77 -22.40 8.14 -26.96
CA ARG A 77 -23.66 7.68 -27.59
C ARG A 77 -24.41 8.82 -28.29
N LEU A 78 -24.48 10.01 -27.69
CA LEU A 78 -25.04 11.21 -28.33
C LEU A 78 -24.29 11.54 -29.61
N ALA A 79 -22.95 11.59 -29.57
CA ALA A 79 -22.13 11.86 -30.74
C ALA A 79 -22.33 10.83 -31.86
N ILE A 80 -22.60 9.55 -31.55
CA ILE A 80 -23.01 8.56 -32.54
C ILE A 80 -24.37 8.93 -33.14
N HIS A 81 -25.43 9.13 -32.32
CA HIS A 81 -26.77 9.46 -32.84
C HIS A 81 -26.78 10.75 -33.69
N SER A 82 -25.99 11.76 -33.33
CA SER A 82 -25.89 13.04 -34.07
C SER A 82 -24.96 12.97 -35.30
N ARG A 83 -24.37 11.82 -35.62
CA ARG A 83 -23.43 11.63 -36.75
C ARG A 83 -23.71 10.41 -37.63
N TYR A 84 -24.64 9.54 -37.22
CA TYR A 84 -25.11 8.37 -37.96
C TYR A 84 -26.64 8.34 -37.90
N GLU A 85 -27.30 8.90 -38.92
CA GLU A 85 -28.75 9.11 -38.94
C GLU A 85 -29.53 7.79 -38.77
N ASP A 86 -29.13 6.75 -39.50
CA ASP A 86 -29.77 5.43 -39.48
C ASP A 86 -29.46 4.59 -38.21
N PHE A 87 -28.55 5.04 -37.34
CA PHE A 87 -28.12 4.27 -36.14
C PHE A 87 -29.27 4.00 -35.14
N VAL A 88 -30.38 4.76 -35.22
CA VAL A 88 -31.59 4.52 -34.42
C VAL A 88 -32.38 3.29 -34.93
N VAL A 89 -32.24 2.94 -36.22
CA VAL A 89 -33.01 1.88 -36.89
C VAL A 89 -32.14 0.63 -37.10
N ASP A 90 -31.00 0.79 -37.78
CA ASP A 90 -30.11 -0.30 -38.19
C ASP A 90 -29.03 -0.60 -37.13
N GLY A 91 -28.91 0.25 -36.11
CA GLY A 91 -28.02 0.03 -34.97
C GLY A 91 -26.56 -0.17 -35.36
N PHE A 92 -25.94 -1.25 -34.86
CA PHE A 92 -24.48 -1.45 -34.97
C PHE A 92 -23.97 -1.59 -36.41
N ASP A 93 -24.77 -2.08 -37.36
CA ASP A 93 -24.31 -2.37 -38.72
C ASP A 93 -23.92 -1.10 -39.49
N VAL A 94 -24.55 0.04 -39.18
CA VAL A 94 -24.16 1.37 -39.71
C VAL A 94 -22.71 1.71 -39.34
N LEU A 95 -22.29 1.34 -38.12
CA LEU A 95 -20.93 1.58 -37.62
C LEU A 95 -19.89 0.65 -38.24
N TYR A 96 -20.31 -0.45 -38.89
CA TYR A 96 -19.39 -1.31 -39.62
C TYR A 96 -18.96 -0.66 -40.94
N ASN A 97 -19.92 -0.04 -41.65
CA ASN A 97 -19.71 0.61 -42.95
C ASN A 97 -18.78 1.82 -42.85
N LYS A 98 -18.90 2.61 -41.79
CA LYS A 98 -17.99 3.73 -41.48
C LYS A 98 -17.65 3.68 -39.99
N LYS A 99 -16.43 3.24 -39.66
CA LYS A 99 -16.06 2.97 -38.26
C LYS A 99 -15.78 4.27 -37.50
N PRO A 100 -16.42 4.52 -36.34
CA PRO A 100 -16.13 5.68 -35.51
C PRO A 100 -14.73 5.56 -34.90
N VAL A 101 -14.07 6.71 -34.71
CA VAL A 101 -12.78 6.83 -34.00
C VAL A 101 -12.92 7.81 -32.85
N ILE A 102 -12.65 7.32 -31.64
CA ILE A 102 -12.58 8.10 -30.41
C ILE A 102 -11.10 8.30 -30.06
N TYR A 103 -10.66 9.55 -30.04
CA TYR A 103 -9.28 9.94 -29.72
C TYR A 103 -9.15 10.22 -28.22
N LEU A 104 -8.18 9.57 -27.58
CA LEU A 104 -7.88 9.70 -26.15
C LEU A 104 -6.42 10.11 -25.97
N SER A 105 -6.13 11.08 -25.10
CA SER A 105 -4.74 11.36 -24.69
C SER A 105 -4.09 10.11 -24.08
N ALA A 106 -2.80 9.89 -24.33
CA ALA A 106 -2.02 8.86 -23.64
C ALA A 106 -2.01 9.06 -22.10
N ALA A 107 -2.15 10.31 -21.63
CA ALA A 107 -2.27 10.67 -20.21
C ALA A 107 -3.72 10.64 -19.67
N ALA A 108 -4.69 10.14 -20.45
CA ALA A 108 -6.07 9.94 -19.98
C ALA A 108 -6.16 8.80 -18.94
N ARG A 109 -7.27 8.76 -18.19
CA ARG A 109 -7.48 7.81 -17.09
C ARG A 109 -7.25 6.33 -17.51
N PRO A 110 -6.47 5.54 -16.75
CA PRO A 110 -6.30 4.11 -17.00
C PRO A 110 -7.64 3.38 -17.15
N GLY A 111 -7.73 2.47 -18.13
CA GLY A 111 -8.93 1.71 -18.43
C GLY A 111 -10.08 2.48 -19.11
N LEU A 112 -10.01 3.81 -19.27
CA LEU A 112 -11.10 4.62 -19.84
C LEU A 112 -11.53 4.14 -21.24
N GLY A 113 -10.57 3.90 -22.13
CA GLY A 113 -10.86 3.39 -23.47
C GLY A 113 -11.60 2.04 -23.45
N GLN A 114 -11.15 1.09 -22.62
CA GLN A 114 -11.82 -0.21 -22.49
C GLN A 114 -13.24 -0.07 -21.93
N TYR A 115 -13.44 0.82 -20.96
CA TYR A 115 -14.77 1.14 -20.45
C TYR A 115 -15.68 1.70 -21.55
N LEU A 116 -15.21 2.65 -22.36
CA LEU A 116 -15.98 3.22 -23.47
C LEU A 116 -16.31 2.17 -24.55
N CYS A 117 -15.35 1.32 -24.94
CA CYS A 117 -15.61 0.17 -25.82
C CYS A 117 -16.73 -0.72 -25.27
N ASN A 118 -16.63 -1.14 -24.00
CA ASN A 118 -17.61 -2.02 -23.36
C ASN A 118 -19.01 -1.37 -23.25
N GLN A 119 -19.10 -0.07 -22.97
CA GLN A 119 -20.38 0.66 -22.81
C GLN A 119 -21.05 1.04 -24.14
N LEU A 120 -20.31 1.00 -25.25
CA LEU A 120 -20.79 1.37 -26.59
C LEU A 120 -20.88 0.16 -27.55
N GLY A 121 -20.38 -1.02 -27.15
CA GLY A 121 -20.23 -2.18 -28.01
C GLY A 121 -19.13 -2.03 -29.08
N LEU A 122 -18.30 -1.00 -29.00
CA LEU A 122 -17.30 -0.69 -30.02
C LEU A 122 -16.06 -1.60 -29.89
N PRO A 123 -15.53 -2.14 -31.00
CA PRO A 123 -14.28 -2.91 -30.98
C PRO A 123 -13.08 -1.98 -30.75
N PHE A 124 -12.00 -2.50 -30.15
CA PHE A 124 -10.82 -1.72 -29.77
C PHE A 124 -10.19 -0.85 -30.90
N PRO A 125 -10.19 -1.24 -32.19
CA PRO A 125 -9.70 -0.39 -33.28
C PRO A 125 -10.50 0.91 -33.54
N CYS A 126 -11.63 1.12 -32.86
CA CYS A 126 -12.37 2.39 -32.79
C CYS A 126 -11.80 3.36 -31.74
N LEU A 127 -10.78 2.97 -30.98
CA LEU A 127 -10.02 3.84 -30.09
C LEU A 127 -8.69 4.22 -30.74
N CYS A 128 -8.31 5.49 -30.62
CA CYS A 128 -7.00 5.98 -31.00
C CYS A 128 -6.34 6.65 -29.80
N ARG A 129 -5.23 6.08 -29.28
CA ARG A 129 -4.42 6.76 -28.26
C ARG A 129 -3.49 7.76 -28.94
N VAL A 130 -3.65 9.03 -28.60
CA VAL A 130 -2.81 10.14 -29.07
C VAL A 130 -1.60 10.25 -28.14
N PRO A 131 -0.36 10.21 -28.64
CA PRO A 131 0.83 10.36 -27.79
C PRO A 131 0.89 11.76 -27.16
N CYS A 132 1.50 11.83 -25.99
CA CYS A 132 1.97 13.10 -25.45
C CYS A 132 3.26 13.53 -26.16
N ASN A 133 3.53 14.83 -26.19
CA ASN A 133 4.66 15.42 -26.90
C ASN A 133 5.98 15.12 -26.19
N THR A 134 6.84 14.32 -26.83
CA THR A 134 8.13 13.87 -26.29
C THR A 134 9.34 14.70 -26.71
N MET A 135 9.17 15.68 -27.61
CA MET A 135 10.29 16.35 -28.30
C MET A 135 10.42 17.84 -27.93
N PHE A 136 9.32 18.58 -27.81
CA PHE A 136 9.34 20.04 -27.58
C PHE A 136 8.14 20.52 -26.75
N GLY A 137 8.27 20.47 -25.42
CA GLY A 137 7.25 20.91 -24.47
C GLY A 137 7.19 20.00 -23.24
N SER A 138 6.09 20.06 -22.49
CA SER A 138 5.85 19.17 -21.35
C SER A 138 5.42 17.78 -21.81
N GLN A 139 6.05 16.74 -21.24
CA GLN A 139 5.94 15.34 -21.65
C GLN A 139 4.55 14.70 -21.45
N HIS A 140 3.60 15.45 -20.89
CA HIS A 140 2.25 15.00 -20.55
C HIS A 140 1.14 15.75 -21.30
N GLN A 141 1.48 16.73 -22.16
CA GLN A 141 0.51 17.38 -23.06
C GLN A 141 0.38 16.57 -24.36
N MET A 142 -0.86 16.40 -24.83
CA MET A 142 -1.19 15.78 -26.12
C MET A 142 -0.48 16.47 -27.30
N ASP A 143 0.10 15.68 -28.20
CA ASP A 143 0.67 16.20 -29.44
C ASP A 143 -0.42 16.52 -30.47
N VAL A 144 -0.69 17.82 -30.65
CA VAL A 144 -1.69 18.36 -31.59
C VAL A 144 -1.33 18.07 -33.05
N ALA A 145 -0.04 18.07 -33.41
CA ALA A 145 0.40 17.84 -34.78
C ALA A 145 0.32 16.34 -35.14
N PHE A 146 0.66 15.46 -34.18
CA PHE A 146 0.46 14.02 -34.34
C PHE A 146 -1.03 13.66 -34.38
N LEU A 147 -1.87 14.32 -33.58
CA LEU A 147 -3.32 14.19 -33.65
C LEU A 147 -3.88 14.57 -35.02
N GLU A 148 -3.50 15.71 -35.59
CA GLU A 148 -3.96 16.10 -36.92
C GLU A 148 -3.56 15.06 -37.98
N LYS A 149 -2.35 14.50 -37.88
CA LYS A 149 -1.94 13.40 -38.76
C LYS A 149 -2.84 12.17 -38.57
N LEU A 150 -3.06 11.72 -37.34
CA LEU A 150 -3.93 10.56 -37.05
C LEU A 150 -5.36 10.76 -37.61
N ILE A 151 -5.91 11.97 -37.51
CA ILE A 151 -7.21 12.33 -38.08
C ILE A 151 -7.22 12.18 -39.60
N LYS A 152 -6.18 12.68 -40.30
CA LYS A 152 -6.05 12.53 -41.76
C LYS A 152 -5.89 11.07 -42.17
N ASP A 153 -4.94 10.36 -41.56
CA ASP A 153 -4.68 8.94 -41.75
C ASP A 153 -5.97 8.08 -41.61
N ASP A 154 -6.83 8.37 -40.63
CA ASP A 154 -8.07 7.61 -40.42
C ASP A 154 -9.23 8.06 -41.34
N ILE A 155 -9.29 9.32 -41.77
CA ILE A 155 -10.20 9.77 -42.84
C ILE A 155 -9.87 9.07 -44.17
N GLU A 156 -8.58 9.00 -44.53
CA GLU A 156 -8.12 8.32 -45.74
C GLU A 156 -8.43 6.81 -45.72
N ARG A 157 -8.49 6.20 -44.52
CA ARG A 157 -8.93 4.81 -44.29
C ARG A 157 -10.45 4.63 -44.29
N GLY A 158 -11.23 5.66 -44.63
CA GLY A 158 -12.69 5.62 -44.69
C GLY A 158 -13.37 5.55 -43.31
N ARG A 159 -12.69 5.93 -42.24
CA ARG A 159 -13.27 5.98 -40.88
C ARG A 159 -13.97 7.31 -40.63
N LEU A 160 -14.64 7.45 -39.49
CA LEU A 160 -15.20 8.72 -39.01
C LEU A 160 -14.51 9.16 -37.72
N PRO A 161 -13.66 10.19 -37.75
CA PRO A 161 -13.29 10.94 -36.56
C PRO A 161 -14.56 11.43 -35.83
N LEU A 162 -14.81 10.92 -34.63
CA LEU A 162 -16.07 11.10 -33.92
C LEU A 162 -15.92 12.07 -32.74
N LEU A 163 -15.03 11.76 -31.81
CA LEU A 163 -14.90 12.44 -30.53
C LEU A 163 -13.43 12.48 -30.07
N LEU A 164 -13.02 13.59 -29.46
CA LEU A 164 -11.73 13.78 -28.82
C LEU A 164 -11.92 14.03 -27.32
N VAL A 165 -11.18 13.31 -26.47
CA VAL A 165 -11.09 13.55 -25.03
C VAL A 165 -9.77 14.26 -24.70
N ALA A 166 -9.87 15.52 -24.30
CA ALA A 166 -8.76 16.36 -23.87
C ALA A 166 -8.77 16.57 -22.34
N ASN A 167 -7.61 16.85 -21.75
CA ASN A 167 -7.45 17.00 -20.31
C ASN A 167 -7.31 18.48 -19.91
N ALA A 168 -8.18 18.95 -19.02
CA ALA A 168 -8.00 20.18 -18.27
C ALA A 168 -7.51 19.85 -16.86
N GLY A 169 -6.24 19.48 -16.73
CA GLY A 169 -5.66 18.94 -15.51
C GLY A 169 -5.83 17.43 -15.43
N THR A 170 -4.88 16.67 -15.99
CA THR A 170 -4.84 15.21 -15.90
C THR A 170 -4.97 14.75 -14.45
N ILE A 171 -5.78 13.72 -14.19
CA ILE A 171 -6.06 13.24 -12.81
C ILE A 171 -4.77 12.87 -12.08
N ALA A 172 -3.75 12.39 -12.79
CA ALA A 172 -2.47 11.97 -12.24
C ALA A 172 -1.56 13.14 -11.87
N VAL A 173 -1.32 14.08 -12.80
CA VAL A 173 -0.21 15.05 -12.70
C VAL A 173 -0.69 16.51 -12.72
N GLY A 174 -1.95 16.77 -13.05
CA GLY A 174 -2.51 18.14 -13.11
C GLY A 174 -2.16 18.93 -14.37
N HIS A 175 -1.71 18.26 -15.44
CA HIS A 175 -1.35 18.90 -16.72
C HIS A 175 -2.59 19.27 -17.56
N THR A 176 -2.57 20.45 -18.17
CA THR A 176 -3.60 20.94 -19.10
C THR A 176 -3.14 20.78 -20.55
N ASP A 177 -3.92 20.10 -21.38
CA ASP A 177 -3.73 20.02 -22.83
C ASP A 177 -3.90 21.40 -23.50
N LYS A 178 -3.48 21.55 -24.77
CA LYS A 178 -3.60 22.80 -25.53
C LYS A 178 -5.02 23.01 -26.08
N ILE A 179 -6.01 23.03 -25.17
CA ILE A 179 -7.46 22.91 -25.43
C ILE A 179 -7.96 23.89 -26.50
N GLY A 180 -7.48 25.14 -26.54
CA GLY A 180 -7.82 26.10 -27.59
C GLY A 180 -7.49 25.60 -29.00
N ARG A 181 -6.27 25.06 -29.20
CA ARG A 181 -5.83 24.45 -30.46
C ARG A 181 -6.56 23.15 -30.77
N LEU A 182 -6.91 22.37 -29.74
CA LEU A 182 -7.73 21.16 -29.90
C LEU A 182 -9.16 21.50 -30.33
N LYS A 183 -9.75 22.63 -29.87
CA LYS A 183 -11.06 23.08 -30.34
C LYS A 183 -11.03 23.61 -31.77
N GLU A 184 -10.03 24.40 -32.15
CA GLU A 184 -9.78 24.80 -33.55
C GLU A 184 -9.73 23.57 -34.48
N LEU A 185 -8.99 22.53 -34.07
CA LEU A 185 -8.87 21.28 -34.82
C LEU A 185 -10.19 20.49 -34.85
N CYS A 186 -10.90 20.38 -33.73
CA CYS A 186 -12.19 19.70 -33.67
C CYS A 186 -13.26 20.40 -34.53
N GLU A 187 -13.29 21.73 -34.56
CA GLU A 187 -14.18 22.50 -35.45
C GLU A 187 -13.85 22.25 -36.92
N GLN A 188 -12.56 22.24 -37.30
CA GLN A 188 -12.12 22.00 -38.68
C GLN A 188 -12.56 20.64 -39.23
N TYR A 189 -12.51 19.56 -38.42
CA TYR A 189 -12.84 18.20 -38.86
C TYR A 189 -14.24 17.72 -38.41
N GLY A 190 -15.02 18.56 -37.72
CA GLY A 190 -16.35 18.21 -37.21
C GLY A 190 -16.33 17.11 -36.13
N ILE A 191 -15.33 17.15 -35.25
CA ILE A 191 -15.11 16.19 -34.16
C ILE A 191 -15.69 16.78 -32.87
N TRP A 192 -16.38 15.97 -32.07
CA TRP A 192 -16.89 16.38 -30.76
C TRP A 192 -15.75 16.57 -29.75
N LEU A 193 -15.61 17.74 -29.12
CA LEU A 193 -14.62 17.95 -28.04
C LEU A 193 -15.23 17.69 -26.66
N HIS A 194 -14.74 16.66 -25.99
CA HIS A 194 -14.94 16.45 -24.56
C HIS A 194 -13.71 16.92 -23.76
N VAL A 195 -13.94 17.55 -22.61
CA VAL A 195 -12.88 17.95 -21.67
C VAL A 195 -13.14 17.37 -20.28
N GLU A 196 -12.21 16.59 -19.73
CA GLU A 196 -12.24 16.15 -18.33
C GLU A 196 -10.99 16.65 -17.58
N GLY A 197 -11.06 16.79 -16.25
CA GLY A 197 -9.88 17.05 -15.43
C GLY A 197 -10.10 17.94 -14.21
N VAL A 198 -9.09 18.01 -13.35
CA VAL A 198 -9.15 18.69 -12.05
C VAL A 198 -8.98 20.21 -12.14
N ASN A 199 -8.34 20.71 -13.19
CA ASN A 199 -8.15 22.16 -13.39
C ASN A 199 -9.44 22.83 -13.88
N LEU A 200 -10.45 22.08 -14.34
CA LEU A 200 -11.80 22.61 -14.59
C LEU A 200 -12.39 23.32 -13.36
N ALA A 201 -12.04 22.90 -12.14
CA ALA A 201 -12.42 23.59 -10.92
C ALA A 201 -12.01 25.07 -10.92
N THR A 202 -10.85 25.41 -11.52
CA THR A 202 -10.34 26.79 -11.52
C THR A 202 -11.21 27.75 -12.35
N LEU A 203 -12.12 27.26 -13.20
CA LEU A 203 -13.08 28.10 -13.93
C LEU A 203 -13.98 28.94 -13.00
N ALA A 204 -14.21 28.46 -11.77
CA ALA A 204 -14.93 29.19 -10.71
C ALA A 204 -14.16 30.39 -10.16
N LEU A 205 -12.82 30.42 -10.29
CA LEU A 205 -11.99 31.52 -9.79
C LEU A 205 -12.07 32.74 -10.70
N GLY A 206 -11.74 33.93 -10.18
CA GLY A 206 -11.71 35.16 -10.99
C GLY A 206 -10.68 35.12 -12.12
N TYR A 207 -9.45 34.71 -11.78
CA TYR A 207 -8.36 34.47 -12.73
C TYR A 207 -8.29 32.99 -13.12
N VAL A 208 -8.11 32.72 -14.42
CA VAL A 208 -8.06 31.37 -15.01
C VAL A 208 -6.96 31.37 -16.08
N SER A 209 -6.20 30.29 -16.22
CA SER A 209 -5.24 30.15 -17.31
C SER A 209 -5.94 30.12 -18.67
N SER A 210 -5.29 30.63 -19.73
CA SER A 210 -5.89 30.72 -21.07
C SER A 210 -6.26 29.37 -21.66
N SER A 211 -5.50 28.30 -21.36
CA SER A 211 -5.80 26.95 -21.85
C SER A 211 -7.01 26.33 -21.13
N VAL A 212 -7.13 26.49 -19.80
CA VAL A 212 -8.33 26.03 -19.07
C VAL A 212 -9.55 26.87 -19.45
N LEU A 213 -9.40 28.19 -19.62
CA LEU A 213 -10.49 29.07 -20.05
C LEU A 213 -11.04 28.70 -21.43
N ALA A 214 -10.24 28.11 -22.32
CA ALA A 214 -10.71 27.59 -23.60
C ALA A 214 -11.68 26.39 -23.46
N ALA A 215 -11.69 25.69 -22.32
CA ALA A 215 -12.62 24.60 -22.07
C ALA A 215 -14.09 25.05 -22.02
N THR A 216 -14.39 26.32 -21.72
CA THR A 216 -15.77 26.85 -21.78
C THR A 216 -16.41 26.70 -23.16
N LYS A 217 -15.59 26.67 -24.21
CA LYS A 217 -15.99 26.50 -25.61
C LYS A 217 -16.13 25.05 -26.05
N CYS A 218 -15.81 24.05 -25.22
CA CYS A 218 -16.00 22.65 -25.61
C CYS A 218 -17.50 22.29 -25.76
N ASP A 219 -17.73 21.16 -26.43
CA ASP A 219 -19.07 20.63 -26.71
C ASP A 219 -19.62 19.85 -25.51
N SER A 220 -18.73 19.37 -24.62
CA SER A 220 -19.07 18.81 -23.30
C SER A 220 -17.87 18.77 -22.34
N MET A 221 -18.11 18.82 -21.03
CA MET A 221 -17.09 18.64 -20.00
C MET A 221 -17.59 17.83 -18.80
N THR A 222 -16.71 17.01 -18.21
CA THR A 222 -17.02 16.24 -16.99
C THR A 222 -16.32 16.84 -15.77
N MET A 223 -17.08 17.10 -14.70
CA MET A 223 -16.65 17.72 -13.46
C MET A 223 -17.05 16.88 -12.24
N THR A 224 -16.23 16.92 -11.19
CA THR A 224 -16.40 16.10 -9.98
C THR A 224 -16.53 16.97 -8.72
N PRO A 225 -17.65 17.72 -8.58
CA PRO A 225 -17.81 18.73 -7.53
C PRO A 225 -17.80 18.16 -6.10
N GLY A 226 -18.07 16.86 -5.92
CA GLY A 226 -17.98 16.17 -4.64
C GLY A 226 -16.58 16.25 -4.01
N PRO A 227 -15.58 15.59 -4.62
CA PRO A 227 -14.18 15.75 -4.25
C PRO A 227 -13.74 17.22 -4.13
N TRP A 228 -14.08 18.08 -5.11
CA TRP A 228 -13.62 19.48 -5.17
C TRP A 228 -14.06 20.36 -4.00
N LEU A 229 -15.19 20.03 -3.38
CA LEU A 229 -15.81 20.84 -2.31
C LEU A 229 -15.76 20.15 -0.93
N GLY A 230 -15.35 18.88 -0.88
CA GLY A 230 -15.39 18.02 0.31
C GLY A 230 -16.78 17.48 0.63
N LEU A 231 -17.61 17.24 -0.40
CA LEU A 231 -18.98 16.77 -0.26
C LEU A 231 -19.06 15.24 -0.49
N PRO A 232 -19.46 14.44 0.51
CA PRO A 232 -19.59 13.00 0.37
C PRO A 232 -20.81 12.62 -0.47
N ALA A 233 -20.66 11.58 -1.30
CA ALA A 233 -21.74 10.94 -2.05
C ALA A 233 -22.63 11.89 -2.90
N VAL A 234 -22.13 13.03 -3.36
CA VAL A 234 -22.80 13.85 -4.39
C VAL A 234 -22.36 13.40 -5.79
N PRO A 235 -23.23 13.45 -6.82
CA PRO A 235 -22.90 12.94 -8.14
C PRO A 235 -21.80 13.75 -8.83
N ALA A 236 -21.10 13.09 -9.75
CA ALA A 236 -20.36 13.75 -10.81
C ALA A 236 -21.33 14.35 -11.83
N VAL A 237 -20.89 15.37 -12.56
CA VAL A 237 -21.73 16.07 -13.54
C VAL A 237 -21.01 16.18 -14.87
N THR A 238 -21.71 15.85 -15.95
CA THR A 238 -21.29 16.16 -17.32
C THR A 238 -22.14 17.30 -17.85
N LEU A 239 -21.52 18.45 -18.11
CA LEU A 239 -22.15 19.54 -18.86
C LEU A 239 -21.98 19.31 -20.36
N TYR A 240 -22.98 19.65 -21.17
CA TYR A 240 -22.95 19.46 -22.62
C TYR A 240 -23.85 20.47 -23.35
N LYS A 241 -23.58 20.70 -24.63
CA LYS A 241 -24.40 21.52 -25.53
C LYS A 241 -25.05 20.62 -26.58
N HIS A 242 -26.38 20.58 -26.62
CA HIS A 242 -27.13 19.90 -27.68
C HIS A 242 -28.58 20.40 -27.70
N ASP A 243 -29.07 20.84 -28.86
CA ASP A 243 -30.40 21.46 -28.97
C ASP A 243 -31.53 20.43 -29.10
N ASP A 244 -31.24 19.21 -29.58
CA ASP A 244 -32.26 18.16 -29.77
C ASP A 244 -32.59 17.41 -28.46
N PRO A 245 -33.85 17.46 -27.97
CA PRO A 245 -34.29 16.77 -26.76
C PRO A 245 -34.57 15.27 -26.97
N ALA A 246 -34.79 14.81 -28.20
CA ALA A 246 -34.99 13.41 -28.54
C ALA A 246 -33.66 12.67 -28.57
N LEU A 247 -32.64 13.20 -29.26
CA LEU A 247 -31.31 12.56 -29.32
C LEU A 247 -30.64 12.50 -27.94
N THR A 248 -30.83 13.52 -27.09
CA THR A 248 -30.34 13.49 -25.70
C THR A 248 -31.09 12.49 -24.81
N LEU A 249 -32.38 12.25 -25.06
CA LEU A 249 -33.16 11.19 -24.41
C LEU A 249 -32.69 9.80 -24.84
N VAL A 250 -32.50 9.56 -26.14
CA VAL A 250 -32.04 8.26 -26.69
C VAL A 250 -30.59 7.96 -26.26
N ALA A 251 -29.70 8.97 -26.20
CA ALA A 251 -28.36 8.82 -25.65
C ALA A 251 -28.35 8.42 -24.16
N GLY A 252 -29.42 8.75 -23.43
CA GLY A 252 -29.56 8.54 -21.99
C GLY A 252 -29.02 9.67 -21.11
N LEU A 253 -28.90 10.90 -21.66
CA LEU A 253 -28.49 12.12 -20.94
C LEU A 253 -29.66 12.81 -20.21
N THR A 254 -30.89 12.35 -20.43
CA THR A 254 -32.10 12.74 -19.69
C THR A 254 -32.99 11.52 -19.48
N SER A 255 -33.90 11.58 -18.50
CA SER A 255 -34.82 10.48 -18.17
C SER A 255 -36.26 10.98 -18.06
N ASN A 256 -37.18 10.17 -18.55
CA ASN A 256 -38.63 10.37 -18.38
C ASN A 256 -39.13 10.00 -16.97
N LYS A 257 -38.31 9.32 -16.15
CA LYS A 257 -38.62 9.03 -14.75
C LYS A 257 -38.23 10.23 -13.88
N PRO A 258 -39.16 10.89 -13.17
CA PRO A 258 -38.82 12.04 -12.33
C PRO A 258 -37.84 11.70 -11.19
N THR A 259 -37.86 10.47 -10.68
CA THR A 259 -36.96 10.00 -9.62
C THR A 259 -35.49 10.01 -10.04
N ASP A 260 -35.15 9.75 -11.31
CA ASP A 260 -33.78 9.84 -11.81
C ASP A 260 -33.21 11.27 -11.70
N LYS A 261 -34.08 12.29 -11.76
CA LYS A 261 -33.70 13.71 -11.66
C LYS A 261 -33.44 14.15 -10.22
N LEU A 262 -33.78 13.33 -9.21
CA LEU A 262 -33.46 13.60 -7.81
C LEU A 262 -31.97 13.43 -7.48
N ARG A 263 -31.16 12.79 -8.36
CA ARG A 263 -29.69 12.75 -8.18
C ARG A 263 -29.06 14.14 -8.05
N ALA A 264 -29.65 15.17 -8.66
CA ALA A 264 -29.18 16.54 -8.51
C ALA A 264 -29.42 17.15 -7.12
N LEU A 265 -30.34 16.62 -6.30
CA LEU A 265 -30.80 17.25 -5.04
C LEU A 265 -29.71 17.34 -3.94
N PRO A 266 -28.90 16.29 -3.65
CA PRO A 266 -27.78 16.40 -2.70
C PRO A 266 -26.80 17.50 -3.07
N LEU A 267 -26.40 17.55 -4.35
CA LEU A 267 -25.51 18.59 -4.86
C LEU A 267 -26.17 19.97 -4.82
N TRP A 268 -27.43 20.10 -5.23
CA TRP A 268 -28.18 21.35 -5.16
C TRP A 268 -28.20 21.95 -3.75
N LEU A 269 -28.58 21.17 -2.74
CA LEU A 269 -28.61 21.63 -1.35
C LEU A 269 -27.22 22.06 -0.85
N SER A 270 -26.17 21.31 -1.19
CA SER A 270 -24.80 21.69 -0.84
C SER A 270 -24.35 22.98 -1.55
N LEU A 271 -24.73 23.20 -2.82
CA LEU A 271 -24.44 24.45 -3.54
C LEU A 271 -25.18 25.65 -2.93
N GLN A 272 -26.47 25.49 -2.58
CA GLN A 272 -27.25 26.55 -1.91
C GLN A 272 -26.71 26.90 -0.52
N TYR A 273 -26.21 25.92 0.23
CA TYR A 273 -25.65 26.13 1.58
C TYR A 273 -24.23 26.72 1.55
N LEU A 274 -23.38 26.29 0.61
CA LEU A 274 -22.05 26.87 0.41
C LEU A 274 -22.10 28.29 -0.15
N GLY A 275 -23.08 28.58 -1.00
CA GLY A 275 -23.13 29.80 -1.79
C GLY A 275 -22.00 29.89 -2.82
N LEU A 276 -22.02 30.94 -3.64
CA LEU A 276 -20.95 31.19 -4.62
C LEU A 276 -19.60 31.40 -3.92
N ASP A 277 -19.57 32.24 -2.88
CA ASP A 277 -18.33 32.62 -2.20
C ASP A 277 -17.68 31.43 -1.48
N GLY A 278 -18.47 30.54 -0.85
CA GLY A 278 -17.94 29.33 -0.20
C GLY A 278 -17.40 28.28 -1.18
N ILE A 279 -17.92 28.24 -2.41
CA ILE A 279 -17.38 27.41 -3.51
C ILE A 279 -16.06 28.00 -4.01
N VAL A 280 -16.05 29.31 -4.31
CA VAL A 280 -14.87 30.02 -4.82
C VAL A 280 -13.73 29.97 -3.80
N GLU A 281 -14.00 30.22 -2.53
CA GLU A 281 -12.96 30.24 -1.49
C GLU A 281 -12.35 28.86 -1.24
N ARG A 282 -13.12 27.77 -1.32
CA ARG A 282 -12.59 26.39 -1.22
C ARG A 282 -11.61 26.08 -2.34
N ILE A 283 -12.00 26.36 -3.58
CA ILE A 283 -11.17 26.10 -4.77
C ILE A 283 -9.93 27.02 -4.75
N LYS A 284 -10.10 28.29 -4.37
CA LYS A 284 -9.02 29.29 -4.21
C LYS A 284 -8.01 28.85 -3.16
N HIS A 285 -8.49 28.42 -1.99
CA HIS A 285 -7.66 27.91 -0.91
C HIS A 285 -6.86 26.67 -1.33
N ALA A 286 -7.48 25.70 -2.01
CA ALA A 286 -6.77 24.56 -2.56
C ALA A 286 -5.67 24.96 -3.56
N CYS A 287 -5.92 25.93 -4.44
CA CYS A 287 -4.90 26.45 -5.35
C CYS A 287 -3.77 27.17 -4.59
N GLN A 288 -4.09 27.95 -3.55
CA GLN A 288 -3.11 28.64 -2.71
C GLN A 288 -2.22 27.67 -1.93
N LEU A 289 -2.75 26.56 -1.41
CA LEU A 289 -1.96 25.50 -0.77
C LEU A 289 -0.99 24.86 -1.78
N SER A 290 -1.46 24.57 -2.99
CA SER A 290 -0.61 24.04 -4.08
C SER A 290 0.50 25.00 -4.47
N GLN A 291 0.17 26.28 -4.70
CA GLN A 291 1.14 27.32 -5.01
C GLN A 291 2.19 27.46 -3.89
N ARG A 292 1.77 27.49 -2.62
CA ARG A 292 2.67 27.57 -1.45
C ARG A 292 3.65 26.41 -1.38
N LEU A 293 3.19 25.18 -1.66
CA LEU A 293 4.08 24.02 -1.74
C LEU A 293 5.03 24.14 -2.93
N GLN A 294 4.52 24.45 -4.13
CA GLN A 294 5.33 24.55 -5.34
C GLN A 294 6.42 25.64 -5.25
N GLU A 295 6.09 26.83 -4.74
CA GLU A 295 7.05 27.93 -4.51
C GLU A 295 8.08 27.62 -3.42
N SER A 296 7.77 26.69 -2.51
CA SER A 296 8.70 26.23 -1.47
C SER A 296 9.61 25.14 -2.01
N LEU A 297 9.07 24.14 -2.71
CA LEU A 297 9.85 23.06 -3.33
C LEU A 297 10.77 23.56 -4.45
N LYS A 298 10.41 24.62 -5.20
CA LYS A 298 11.31 25.31 -6.16
C LYS A 298 12.58 25.90 -5.52
N LYS A 299 12.68 25.93 -4.18
CA LYS A 299 13.87 26.37 -3.42
C LYS A 299 14.64 25.21 -2.78
N VAL A 300 14.19 23.97 -2.98
CA VAL A 300 14.71 22.78 -2.30
C VAL A 300 15.49 21.93 -3.30
N ASN A 301 16.81 21.88 -3.12
CA ASN A 301 17.71 21.03 -3.90
C ASN A 301 17.28 19.55 -3.79
N HIS A 302 17.57 18.75 -4.82
CA HIS A 302 17.23 17.33 -4.91
C HIS A 302 15.73 16.98 -4.95
N ILE A 303 14.83 17.98 -5.02
CA ILE A 303 13.42 17.77 -5.36
C ILE A 303 13.15 18.26 -6.78
N LYS A 304 12.66 17.38 -7.65
CA LYS A 304 12.16 17.71 -8.99
C LYS A 304 10.63 17.83 -8.95
N LEU A 305 10.08 18.88 -9.54
CA LEU A 305 8.66 19.02 -9.84
C LEU A 305 8.34 18.43 -11.22
N LEU A 306 7.18 17.79 -11.37
CA LEU A 306 6.72 17.29 -12.67
C LEU A 306 5.90 18.32 -13.46
N VAL A 307 5.40 19.36 -12.78
CA VAL A 307 4.75 20.53 -13.43
C VAL A 307 5.33 21.80 -12.84
N GLU A 308 5.95 22.63 -13.67
CA GLU A 308 6.55 23.90 -13.25
C GLU A 308 5.84 25.12 -13.82
N ASP A 309 5.22 25.00 -14.99
CA ASP A 309 4.58 26.09 -15.74
C ASP A 309 3.17 26.46 -15.21
N GLU A 310 2.40 25.48 -14.72
CA GLU A 310 1.00 25.69 -14.32
C GLU A 310 0.89 26.12 -12.84
N LEU A 311 1.34 27.34 -12.54
CA LEU A 311 1.31 27.98 -11.19
C LEU A 311 -0.09 28.06 -10.52
N SER A 312 -1.16 27.74 -11.25
CA SER A 312 -2.55 27.72 -10.77
C SER A 312 -3.16 26.31 -10.69
N SER A 313 -2.37 25.27 -10.95
CA SER A 313 -2.82 23.88 -10.81
C SER A 313 -3.06 23.54 -9.33
N PRO A 314 -4.23 22.98 -8.97
CA PRO A 314 -4.52 22.49 -7.62
C PRO A 314 -3.88 21.11 -7.34
N VAL A 315 -2.91 20.67 -8.15
CA VAL A 315 -2.13 19.44 -7.95
C VAL A 315 -0.65 19.75 -8.09
N VAL A 316 0.15 19.26 -7.14
CA VAL A 316 1.61 19.32 -7.16
C VAL A 316 2.13 17.89 -7.12
N VAL A 317 2.90 17.48 -8.12
CA VAL A 317 3.61 16.19 -8.12
C VAL A 317 5.10 16.45 -8.11
N PHE A 318 5.79 15.82 -7.16
CA PHE A 318 7.22 15.98 -6.94
C PHE A 318 7.89 14.63 -6.67
N ARG A 319 9.20 14.56 -6.90
CA ARG A 319 10.04 13.41 -6.52
C ARG A 319 11.43 13.85 -6.10
N PHE A 320 12.01 13.11 -5.17
CA PHE A 320 13.45 13.13 -4.90
C PHE A 320 14.21 12.67 -6.15
N PHE A 321 15.31 13.35 -6.45
CA PHE A 321 16.28 12.95 -7.46
C PHE A 321 17.68 13.42 -7.04
N GLN A 322 18.70 12.63 -7.38
CA GLN A 322 20.09 13.01 -7.24
C GLN A 322 20.86 12.45 -8.43
N GLU A 323 21.52 13.33 -9.18
CA GLU A 323 22.47 12.91 -10.20
C GLU A 323 23.77 12.48 -9.51
N LEU A 324 24.12 11.19 -9.66
CA LEU A 324 25.41 10.67 -9.25
C LEU A 324 26.50 11.32 -10.12
N THR A 325 27.58 11.77 -9.48
CA THR A 325 28.73 12.42 -10.12
C THR A 325 29.59 11.40 -10.88
N GLY A 326 29.02 10.91 -11.99
CA GLY A 326 29.63 9.96 -12.93
C GLY A 326 28.97 9.97 -14.32
N SER A 327 27.79 10.59 -14.49
CA SER A 327 27.18 10.79 -15.81
C SER A 327 27.68 12.09 -16.46
N ASP A 328 28.42 11.95 -17.55
CA ASP A 328 29.01 13.06 -18.31
C ASP A 328 27.89 13.88 -19.02
N PRO A 329 27.76 15.21 -18.78
CA PRO A 329 26.61 16.01 -19.24
C PRO A 329 26.38 16.01 -20.76
N VAL A 330 27.36 15.60 -21.57
CA VAL A 330 27.24 15.43 -23.02
C VAL A 330 26.14 14.42 -23.40
N PHE A 331 25.92 13.38 -22.59
CA PHE A 331 24.94 12.32 -22.88
C PHE A 331 23.46 12.76 -22.79
N LYS A 332 23.17 13.92 -22.19
CA LYS A 332 21.78 14.44 -22.11
C LYS A 332 21.24 14.97 -23.45
N ALA A 333 22.09 15.22 -24.44
CA ALA A 333 21.70 15.86 -25.70
C ALA A 333 21.30 14.88 -26.83
N VAL A 334 21.63 13.59 -26.73
CA VAL A 334 21.34 12.60 -27.78
C VAL A 334 20.89 11.27 -27.17
N LEU A 335 19.59 10.97 -27.27
CA LEU A 335 19.04 9.62 -27.05
C LEU A 335 19.44 8.71 -28.23
N ALA A 336 20.70 8.28 -28.25
CA ALA A 336 21.17 7.25 -29.16
C ALA A 336 20.65 5.87 -28.70
N PRO A 337 20.11 4.99 -29.59
CA PRO A 337 19.42 3.76 -29.16
C PRO A 337 20.29 2.68 -28.50
N ASN A 338 21.63 2.86 -28.45
CA ASN A 338 22.60 1.79 -28.21
C ASN A 338 23.43 1.98 -26.92
N MET A 339 22.82 2.49 -25.84
CA MET A 339 23.39 2.40 -24.50
C MET A 339 22.78 1.21 -23.76
N ALA A 340 23.56 0.47 -22.97
CA ALA A 340 23.07 -0.72 -22.29
C ALA A 340 21.95 -0.34 -21.28
N PRO A 341 20.78 -1.01 -21.29
CA PRO A 341 19.61 -0.55 -20.52
C PRO A 341 19.72 -0.76 -19.00
N SER A 342 20.80 -1.38 -18.50
CA SER A 342 20.97 -1.77 -17.10
C SER A 342 21.21 -0.61 -16.14
N THR A 343 22.09 0.35 -16.47
CA THR A 343 22.48 1.44 -15.55
C THR A 343 21.34 2.45 -15.36
N VAL A 344 20.78 2.96 -16.45
CA VAL A 344 19.68 3.96 -16.42
C VAL A 344 18.42 3.41 -15.76
N GLY A 345 18.20 2.09 -15.80
CA GLY A 345 17.15 1.41 -15.04
C GLY A 345 17.44 1.37 -13.53
N ARG A 346 18.62 0.92 -13.13
CA ARG A 346 19.00 0.74 -11.70
C ARG A 346 19.02 2.06 -10.91
N GLU A 347 19.45 3.16 -11.53
CA GLU A 347 19.41 4.50 -10.90
C GLU A 347 17.96 4.96 -10.63
N ARG A 348 17.05 4.75 -11.59
CA ARG A 348 15.62 5.07 -11.42
C ARG A 348 15.02 4.24 -10.29
N HIS A 349 15.19 2.92 -10.31
CA HIS A 349 14.63 2.03 -9.29
C HIS A 349 15.14 2.33 -7.87
N SER A 350 16.39 2.77 -7.74
CA SER A 350 16.93 3.24 -6.46
C SER A 350 16.21 4.50 -5.95
N CYS A 351 15.97 5.47 -6.84
CA CYS A 351 15.18 6.67 -6.52
C CYS A 351 13.70 6.33 -6.27
N ASP A 352 13.12 5.38 -6.98
CA ASP A 352 11.70 4.99 -6.90
C ASP A 352 11.31 4.51 -5.50
N VAL A 353 12.17 3.72 -4.84
CA VAL A 353 11.91 3.23 -3.48
C VAL A 353 12.14 4.31 -2.42
N LEU A 354 13.17 5.13 -2.58
CA LEU A 354 13.41 6.30 -1.71
C LEU A 354 12.22 7.28 -1.78
N ASN A 355 11.63 7.48 -2.96
CA ASN A 355 10.40 8.24 -3.15
C ASN A 355 9.18 7.58 -2.49
N ARG A 356 9.04 6.25 -2.59
CA ARG A 356 7.96 5.50 -1.93
C ARG A 356 8.03 5.64 -0.40
N TRP A 357 9.23 5.48 0.17
CA TRP A 357 9.45 5.64 1.60
C TRP A 357 9.24 7.09 2.05
N LEU A 358 9.79 8.07 1.33
CA LEU A 358 9.58 9.49 1.60
C LEU A 358 8.09 9.82 1.65
N GLY A 359 7.32 9.43 0.63
CA GLY A 359 5.88 9.71 0.56
C GLY A 359 5.09 9.13 1.73
N GLU A 360 5.32 7.87 2.11
CA GLU A 360 4.65 7.27 3.27
C GLU A 360 5.13 7.87 4.61
N GLN A 361 6.39 8.28 4.74
CA GLN A 361 6.86 9.03 5.93
C GLN A 361 6.21 10.41 6.05
N LEU A 362 6.13 11.19 4.96
CA LEU A 362 5.49 12.51 4.98
C LEU A 362 3.99 12.41 5.29
N LYS A 363 3.33 11.37 4.78
CA LYS A 363 1.92 11.03 5.06
C LYS A 363 1.67 10.61 6.52
N GLN A 364 2.66 9.99 7.18
CA GLN A 364 2.62 9.71 8.63
C GLN A 364 2.91 10.96 9.47
N LEU A 365 3.88 11.79 9.07
CA LEU A 365 4.33 12.97 9.81
C LEU A 365 3.37 14.17 9.68
N VAL A 366 2.71 14.33 8.54
CA VAL A 366 1.73 15.39 8.27
C VAL A 366 0.46 14.80 7.65
N PRO A 367 -0.37 14.03 8.39
CA PRO A 367 -1.55 13.37 7.82
C PRO A 367 -2.57 14.35 7.20
N ALA A 368 -2.64 15.58 7.74
CA ALA A 368 -3.50 16.65 7.23
C ALA A 368 -3.17 17.05 5.79
N SER A 369 -1.97 16.78 5.28
CA SER A 369 -1.59 17.09 3.89
C SER A 369 -2.29 16.22 2.83
N GLY A 370 -2.78 15.02 3.19
CA GLY A 370 -3.47 14.13 2.27
C GLY A 370 -2.63 13.67 1.08
N LEU A 371 -1.33 13.44 1.29
CA LEU A 371 -0.40 12.98 0.25
C LEU A 371 -0.73 11.57 -0.23
N THR A 372 -0.51 11.35 -1.53
CA THR A 372 -0.65 10.05 -2.20
C THR A 372 0.66 9.71 -2.90
N VAL A 373 1.18 8.50 -2.66
CA VAL A 373 2.28 7.93 -3.47
C VAL A 373 1.71 7.32 -4.74
N MET A 374 2.37 7.51 -5.87
CA MET A 374 1.92 6.98 -7.15
C MET A 374 3.08 6.65 -8.08
N ASP A 375 2.91 5.61 -8.89
CA ASP A 375 3.89 5.18 -9.88
C ASP A 375 3.47 5.67 -11.28
N LEU A 376 4.39 6.31 -12.01
CA LEU A 376 4.16 6.85 -13.36
C LEU A 376 5.05 6.12 -14.38
N GLU A 377 4.46 5.69 -15.49
CA GLU A 377 5.12 4.86 -16.53
C GLU A 377 6.45 5.43 -17.07
N VAL A 378 6.64 6.75 -17.04
CA VAL A 378 7.81 7.46 -17.60
C VAL A 378 8.76 8.04 -16.52
N GLU A 379 8.20 8.56 -15.43
CA GLU A 379 8.91 9.34 -14.39
C GLU A 379 9.19 8.55 -13.10
N GLY A 380 8.65 7.34 -12.95
CA GLY A 380 8.86 6.49 -11.77
C GLY A 380 7.92 6.82 -10.60
N THR A 381 8.33 6.44 -9.39
CA THR A 381 7.56 6.72 -8.17
C THR A 381 7.60 8.21 -7.83
N CYS A 382 6.44 8.82 -7.67
CA CYS A 382 6.27 10.23 -7.32
C CYS A 382 5.37 10.41 -6.10
N VAL A 383 5.53 11.53 -5.41
CA VAL A 383 4.65 11.98 -4.32
C VAL A 383 3.72 13.06 -4.86
N ARG A 384 2.41 12.87 -4.68
CA ARG A 384 1.36 13.78 -5.12
C ARG A 384 0.69 14.47 -3.94
N PHE A 385 0.67 15.79 -3.99
CA PHE A 385 -0.19 16.67 -3.18
C PHE A 385 -1.35 17.16 -4.05
N SER A 386 -2.59 17.06 -3.55
CA SER A 386 -3.80 17.31 -4.35
C SER A 386 -4.91 17.95 -3.51
N PRO A 387 -4.66 19.13 -2.88
CA PRO A 387 -5.53 19.72 -1.86
C PRO A 387 -6.98 19.97 -2.31
N LEU A 388 -7.25 20.12 -3.62
CA LEU A 388 -8.63 20.20 -4.12
C LEU A 388 -9.45 18.92 -3.85
N MET A 389 -8.81 17.76 -3.68
CA MET A 389 -9.48 16.50 -3.33
C MET A 389 -9.50 16.22 -1.83
N THR A 390 -8.60 16.84 -1.05
CA THR A 390 -8.30 16.43 0.33
C THR A 390 -8.50 17.53 1.38
N ALA A 391 -8.17 18.79 1.07
CA ALA A 391 -8.11 19.84 2.09
C ALA A 391 -9.47 20.20 2.69
N ALA A 392 -10.55 20.07 1.92
CA ALA A 392 -11.91 20.28 2.40
C ALA A 392 -12.41 19.21 3.39
N VAL A 393 -11.77 18.03 3.42
CA VAL A 393 -12.10 16.90 4.31
C VAL A 393 -11.11 16.80 5.47
N LEU A 394 -9.82 17.00 5.21
CA LEU A 394 -8.75 16.93 6.22
C LEU A 394 -8.56 18.23 7.02
N GLY A 395 -9.09 19.35 6.52
CA GLY A 395 -8.94 20.67 7.15
C GLY A 395 -7.57 21.31 6.96
N THR A 396 -6.79 20.85 5.97
CA THR A 396 -5.40 21.27 5.67
C THR A 396 -5.26 22.79 5.60
N ARG A 397 -4.18 23.33 6.17
CA ARG A 397 -3.85 24.76 6.22
C ARG A 397 -2.49 25.04 5.59
N GLY A 398 -2.17 26.33 5.44
CA GLY A 398 -0.81 26.76 5.08
C GLY A 398 0.24 26.31 6.10
N GLU A 399 -0.15 26.17 7.36
CA GLU A 399 0.68 25.65 8.47
C GLU A 399 1.11 24.19 8.22
N ASP A 400 0.19 23.32 7.77
CA ASP A 400 0.50 21.93 7.40
C ASP A 400 1.42 21.86 6.17
N VAL A 401 1.30 22.81 5.24
CA VAL A 401 2.18 22.89 4.05
C VAL A 401 3.60 23.33 4.45
N ASP A 402 3.74 24.27 5.39
CA ASP A 402 5.05 24.65 5.93
C ASP A 402 5.69 23.48 6.70
N GLN A 403 4.91 22.78 7.53
CA GLN A 403 5.36 21.58 8.24
C GLN A 403 5.78 20.49 7.26
N LEU A 404 5.02 20.28 6.17
CA LEU A 404 5.38 19.34 5.11
C LEU A 404 6.72 19.69 4.46
N VAL A 405 6.97 20.96 4.14
CA VAL A 405 8.26 21.42 3.59
C VAL A 405 9.40 21.18 4.58
N ALA A 406 9.20 21.44 5.88
CA ALA A 406 10.19 21.16 6.92
C ALA A 406 10.45 19.65 7.10
N CYS A 407 9.42 18.81 6.99
CA CYS A 407 9.56 17.35 6.98
C CYS A 407 10.30 16.84 5.74
N ILE A 408 10.09 17.43 4.56
CA ILE A 408 10.87 17.12 3.35
C ILE A 408 12.34 17.50 3.57
N GLN A 409 12.61 18.73 4.00
CA GLN A 409 13.97 19.24 4.22
C GLN A 409 14.75 18.43 5.26
N SER A 410 14.10 18.00 6.35
CA SER A 410 14.74 17.17 7.39
C SER A 410 14.93 15.71 7.00
N LYS A 411 14.29 15.22 5.93
CA LYS A 411 14.52 13.87 5.39
C LYS A 411 15.46 13.83 4.18
N LEU A 412 15.72 14.94 3.50
CA LEU A 412 16.64 14.97 2.36
C LEU A 412 18.07 14.50 2.66
N PRO A 413 18.73 14.88 3.79
CA PRO A 413 20.06 14.34 4.13
C PRO A 413 20.07 12.81 4.22
N VAL A 414 19.02 12.24 4.82
CA VAL A 414 18.85 10.78 4.96
C VAL A 414 18.78 10.09 3.59
N LEU A 415 18.04 10.67 2.64
CA LEU A 415 17.92 10.12 1.29
C LEU A 415 19.23 10.24 0.49
N SER A 416 19.89 11.40 0.58
CA SER A 416 21.14 11.66 -0.15
C SER A 416 22.29 10.80 0.37
N CYS A 417 22.50 10.76 1.69
CA CYS A 417 23.54 9.93 2.31
C CYS A 417 23.30 8.44 2.00
N THR A 418 22.07 7.94 2.23
CA THR A 418 21.73 6.54 1.90
C THR A 418 21.90 6.21 0.41
N LEU A 419 21.62 7.15 -0.51
CA LEU A 419 21.84 6.94 -1.94
C LEU A 419 23.33 6.89 -2.33
N GLN A 420 24.19 7.65 -1.64
CA GLN A 420 25.64 7.62 -1.86
C GLN A 420 26.25 6.33 -1.30
N LEU A 421 25.95 6.00 -0.04
CA LEU A 421 26.50 4.84 0.67
C LEU A 421 26.07 3.49 0.07
N ARG A 422 24.99 3.43 -0.72
CA ARG A 422 24.51 2.20 -1.39
C ARG A 422 25.55 1.51 -2.26
N GLU A 423 26.25 2.27 -3.10
CA GLU A 423 27.20 1.69 -4.06
C GLU A 423 28.53 1.34 -3.38
N GLU A 424 28.96 2.15 -2.40
CA GLU A 424 30.10 1.87 -1.53
C GLU A 424 29.87 0.60 -0.70
N PHE A 425 28.72 0.48 -0.03
CA PHE A 425 28.32 -0.70 0.73
C PHE A 425 28.23 -1.95 -0.13
N LYS A 426 27.70 -1.83 -1.35
CA LYS A 426 27.68 -2.94 -2.30
C LYS A 426 29.10 -3.41 -2.65
N GLN A 427 30.02 -2.49 -2.93
CA GLN A 427 31.41 -2.81 -3.29
C GLN A 427 32.17 -3.45 -2.12
N GLU A 428 31.99 -2.94 -0.89
CA GLU A 428 32.66 -3.48 0.30
C GLU A 428 32.14 -4.87 0.69
N VAL A 429 30.83 -5.11 0.56
CA VAL A 429 30.25 -6.45 0.75
C VAL A 429 30.69 -7.41 -0.36
N GLU A 430 30.73 -6.99 -1.62
CA GLU A 430 31.25 -7.81 -2.74
C GLU A 430 32.75 -8.11 -2.61
N GLY A 431 33.51 -7.30 -1.85
CA GLY A 431 34.91 -7.56 -1.50
C GLY A 431 35.12 -8.45 -0.27
N THR A 432 34.09 -8.63 0.57
CA THR A 432 34.24 -9.21 1.92
C THR A 432 33.88 -10.70 1.99
N ALA A 433 34.88 -11.54 2.26
CA ALA A 433 34.71 -13.00 2.29
C ALA A 433 33.82 -13.49 3.46
N GLY A 434 32.72 -14.17 3.12
CA GLY A 434 31.71 -14.67 4.05
C GLY A 434 30.40 -13.87 4.06
N LEU A 435 30.29 -12.81 3.25
CA LEU A 435 29.04 -12.10 3.00
C LEU A 435 28.61 -12.22 1.55
N LEU A 436 27.29 -12.18 1.34
CA LEU A 436 26.64 -12.13 0.05
C LEU A 436 25.73 -10.90 -0.02
N TYR A 437 26.01 -9.97 -0.95
CA TYR A 437 25.14 -8.83 -1.21
C TYR A 437 23.85 -9.29 -1.91
N VAL A 438 22.70 -8.85 -1.40
CA VAL A 438 21.38 -9.19 -1.96
C VAL A 438 20.78 -7.94 -2.61
N ASP A 439 20.80 -7.91 -3.95
CA ASP A 439 20.15 -6.87 -4.76
C ASP A 439 18.61 -7.02 -4.68
N ASP A 440 18.00 -6.50 -3.61
CA ASP A 440 16.55 -6.33 -3.44
C ASP A 440 16.15 -4.88 -3.84
N PRO A 441 15.54 -4.69 -5.02
CA PRO A 441 15.19 -3.37 -5.55
C PRO A 441 13.96 -2.76 -4.87
N ASN A 442 13.43 -3.34 -3.79
CA ASN A 442 12.30 -2.81 -3.01
C ASN A 442 12.71 -2.21 -1.66
N TRP A 443 13.98 -2.34 -1.25
CA TRP A 443 14.45 -1.86 0.05
C TRP A 443 14.87 -0.37 0.00
N PRO A 444 14.42 0.50 0.94
CA PRO A 444 14.85 1.90 1.00
C PRO A 444 16.18 2.14 1.72
N GLY A 445 16.73 1.18 2.48
CA GLY A 445 17.97 1.37 3.25
C GLY A 445 19.26 1.35 2.43
N ILE A 446 20.41 1.25 3.12
CA ILE A 446 21.75 1.17 2.51
C ILE A 446 21.90 -0.13 1.70
N GLY A 447 21.43 -1.26 2.22
CA GLY A 447 21.55 -2.55 1.53
C GLY A 447 20.96 -3.73 2.29
N VAL A 448 21.14 -4.91 1.71
CA VAL A 448 20.69 -6.20 2.24
C VAL A 448 21.81 -7.22 2.09
N VAL A 449 22.06 -8.01 3.13
CA VAL A 449 23.18 -8.97 3.18
C VAL A 449 22.73 -10.30 3.78
N ARG A 450 23.28 -11.40 3.26
CA ARG A 450 23.27 -12.72 3.88
C ARG A 450 24.70 -13.10 4.28
N TYR A 451 24.89 -13.65 5.47
CA TYR A 451 26.12 -14.29 5.89
C TYR A 451 26.18 -15.73 5.36
N GLU A 452 27.23 -16.08 4.64
CA GLU A 452 27.49 -17.46 4.19
C GLU A 452 28.23 -18.21 5.32
N HIS A 453 27.55 -19.14 5.98
CA HIS A 453 28.10 -19.95 7.08
C HIS A 453 28.77 -21.23 6.58
N ALA A 454 29.57 -21.89 7.42
CA ALA A 454 30.39 -23.04 7.02
C ALA A 454 29.58 -24.26 6.53
N ASN A 455 28.30 -24.35 6.88
CA ASN A 455 27.40 -25.43 6.46
C ASN A 455 26.43 -25.01 5.32
N ASP A 456 26.63 -23.85 4.67
CA ASP A 456 25.70 -23.31 3.67
C ASP A 456 25.77 -24.06 2.33
N ASP A 457 25.07 -25.21 2.28
CA ASP A 457 25.11 -26.15 1.18
C ASP A 457 24.41 -25.57 -0.07
N LYS A 458 25.19 -25.27 -1.12
CA LYS A 458 24.81 -24.45 -2.29
C LYS A 458 23.68 -25.01 -3.17
N THR A 459 23.07 -26.12 -2.76
CA THR A 459 21.96 -26.79 -3.44
C THR A 459 20.59 -26.64 -2.74
N SER A 460 20.51 -26.12 -1.50
CA SER A 460 19.27 -26.18 -0.69
C SER A 460 18.87 -24.90 0.09
N LEU A 461 18.97 -23.72 -0.54
CA LEU A 461 18.58 -22.39 0.00
C LEU A 461 17.17 -22.26 0.64
N LYS A 462 16.29 -23.26 0.49
CA LYS A 462 14.87 -23.22 0.91
C LYS A 462 14.64 -23.43 2.42
N SER A 463 15.62 -23.97 3.15
CA SER A 463 15.46 -24.37 4.56
C SER A 463 16.78 -24.33 5.30
N ASP A 464 17.14 -23.16 5.82
CA ASP A 464 18.41 -22.89 6.50
C ASP A 464 18.16 -22.49 7.98
N PRO A 465 17.82 -23.45 8.86
CA PRO A 465 17.51 -23.18 10.26
C PRO A 465 18.73 -22.83 11.11
N GLU A 466 19.95 -23.03 10.60
CA GLU A 466 21.19 -22.60 11.25
C GLU A 466 21.46 -21.13 10.96
N GLY A 467 21.42 -20.74 9.68
CA GLY A 467 21.48 -19.33 9.28
C GLY A 467 20.33 -18.50 9.84
N GLU A 468 19.11 -19.03 9.99
CA GLU A 468 18.01 -18.34 10.71
C GLU A 468 18.40 -17.99 12.16
N LYS A 469 19.03 -18.91 12.90
CA LYS A 469 19.54 -18.64 14.27
C LYS A 469 20.66 -17.60 14.25
N ILE A 470 21.64 -17.73 13.35
CA ILE A 470 22.81 -16.84 13.27
C ILE A 470 22.32 -15.41 12.98
N HIS A 471 21.45 -15.21 11.99
CA HIS A 471 20.94 -13.89 11.64
C HIS A 471 20.00 -13.31 12.70
N ALA A 472 19.22 -14.12 13.43
CA ALA A 472 18.45 -13.65 14.57
C ALA A 472 19.34 -13.20 15.74
N GLY A 473 20.42 -13.93 16.03
CA GLY A 473 21.44 -13.52 17.01
C GLY A 473 22.19 -12.26 16.59
N LEU A 474 22.51 -12.14 15.30
CA LEU A 474 23.19 -11.00 14.70
C LEU A 474 22.32 -9.74 14.79
N LEU A 475 21.05 -9.85 14.38
CA LEU A 475 20.06 -8.78 14.54
C LEU A 475 19.95 -8.33 16.00
N LYS A 476 19.95 -9.26 16.96
CA LYS A 476 19.91 -8.91 18.38
C LYS A 476 21.16 -8.13 18.81
N LYS A 477 22.37 -8.64 18.54
CA LYS A 477 23.62 -7.95 18.89
C LYS A 477 23.75 -6.57 18.23
N LEU A 478 23.39 -6.45 16.94
CA LEU A 478 23.47 -5.18 16.21
C LEU A 478 22.50 -4.12 16.75
N ASN A 479 21.31 -4.51 17.25
CA ASN A 479 20.39 -3.58 17.94
C ASN A 479 20.77 -3.33 19.41
N GLU A 480 21.70 -4.10 20.00
CA GLU A 480 22.29 -3.83 21.31
C GLU A 480 23.50 -2.87 21.23
N LEU A 481 24.02 -2.62 20.02
CA LEU A 481 24.97 -1.55 19.73
C LEU A 481 24.20 -0.24 19.49
N GLU A 482 24.44 0.78 20.33
CA GLU A 482 23.84 2.12 20.20
C GLU A 482 24.30 2.80 18.89
N SER A 483 23.56 2.57 17.81
CA SER A 483 23.80 3.07 16.47
C SER A 483 22.50 3.57 15.84
N ASP A 484 22.56 4.63 15.04
CA ASP A 484 21.37 5.23 14.40
C ASP A 484 20.83 4.41 13.21
N LEU A 485 21.50 3.31 12.86
CA LEU A 485 21.08 2.35 11.85
C LEU A 485 19.95 1.45 12.36
N THR A 486 18.90 1.29 11.54
CA THR A 486 17.80 0.37 11.85
C THR A 486 17.99 -0.97 11.14
N PHE A 487 18.37 -2.01 11.89
CA PHE A 487 18.53 -3.38 11.38
C PHE A 487 17.21 -4.17 11.47
N LYS A 488 16.91 -4.99 10.46
CA LYS A 488 15.72 -5.87 10.43
C LYS A 488 16.00 -7.21 9.76
N MET A 489 15.28 -8.25 10.15
CA MET A 489 15.06 -9.41 9.26
C MET A 489 13.97 -9.05 8.25
N GLY A 490 14.16 -9.41 6.98
CA GLY A 490 13.14 -9.27 5.94
C GLY A 490 12.55 -10.61 5.48
N PRO A 491 11.58 -10.58 4.55
CA PRO A 491 10.96 -11.77 3.98
C PRO A 491 11.93 -12.55 3.07
N GLU A 492 11.58 -13.79 2.72
CA GLU A 492 12.31 -14.59 1.75
C GLU A 492 12.31 -13.91 0.37
N TYR A 493 13.51 -13.61 -0.16
CA TYR A 493 13.68 -12.91 -1.43
C TYR A 493 14.60 -13.72 -2.37
N LYS A 494 14.21 -13.89 -3.64
CA LYS A 494 14.90 -14.77 -4.61
C LYS A 494 15.16 -16.21 -4.08
N SER A 495 14.28 -16.72 -3.22
CA SER A 495 14.43 -17.98 -2.48
C SER A 495 15.64 -18.06 -1.53
N MET A 496 16.20 -16.91 -1.12
CA MET A 496 17.11 -16.79 0.01
C MET A 496 16.32 -16.39 1.26
N LYS A 497 16.47 -17.18 2.32
CA LYS A 497 16.04 -16.84 3.68
C LYS A 497 17.19 -16.18 4.45
N SER A 498 16.86 -15.67 5.63
CA SER A 498 17.86 -15.18 6.61
C SER A 498 18.70 -14.02 6.07
N CYS A 499 18.06 -13.00 5.49
CA CYS A 499 18.73 -11.79 5.03
C CYS A 499 18.62 -10.68 6.09
N LEU A 500 19.74 -10.03 6.40
CA LEU A 500 19.83 -8.83 7.23
C LEU A 500 19.61 -7.59 6.35
N TYR A 501 18.56 -6.83 6.66
CA TYR A 501 18.20 -5.59 5.99
C TYR A 501 18.71 -4.40 6.81
N ILE A 502 19.57 -3.56 6.23
CA ILE A 502 20.22 -2.41 6.89
C ILE A 502 19.52 -1.13 6.45
N GLY A 503 19.02 -0.35 7.42
CA GLY A 503 18.19 0.85 7.21
C GLY A 503 18.86 2.01 6.50
N MET A 504 18.18 3.16 6.48
CA MET A 504 18.75 4.45 6.08
C MET A 504 19.58 5.06 7.21
N THR A 505 20.50 5.96 6.87
CA THR A 505 21.27 6.80 7.80
C THR A 505 21.22 8.28 7.36
N SER A 506 21.41 9.22 8.29
CA SER A 506 21.59 10.65 8.01
C SER A 506 23.06 11.09 7.91
N ASP A 507 23.97 10.27 8.42
CA ASP A 507 25.33 10.65 8.78
C ASP A 507 26.33 9.76 8.02
N ASP A 508 27.51 10.32 7.70
CA ASP A 508 28.61 9.63 7.00
C ASP A 508 29.09 8.44 7.83
N THR A 509 28.47 7.29 7.58
CA THR A 509 28.64 6.04 8.32
C THR A 509 29.79 5.27 7.70
N ASP A 510 30.83 4.93 8.48
CA ASP A 510 31.96 4.15 7.96
C ASP A 510 31.47 2.76 7.54
N ILE A 511 31.42 2.55 6.22
CA ILE A 511 30.96 1.33 5.60
C ILE A 511 31.92 0.17 5.84
N SER A 512 33.22 0.44 5.96
CA SER A 512 34.22 -0.59 6.25
C SER A 512 34.06 -1.09 7.68
N GLU A 513 33.93 -0.18 8.66
CA GLU A 513 33.69 -0.55 10.07
C GLU A 513 32.33 -1.27 10.23
N LEU A 514 31.29 -0.84 9.52
CA LEU A 514 29.99 -1.51 9.52
C LEU A 514 30.06 -2.94 8.98
N VAL A 515 30.69 -3.14 7.82
CA VAL A 515 30.82 -4.46 7.17
C VAL A 515 31.73 -5.39 7.98
N GLU A 516 32.87 -4.89 8.50
CA GLU A 516 33.73 -5.66 9.41
C GLU A 516 32.97 -6.06 10.70
N THR A 517 32.25 -5.12 11.32
CA THR A 517 31.44 -5.38 12.52
C THR A 517 30.39 -6.47 12.29
N ILE A 518 29.73 -6.47 11.13
CA ILE A 518 28.77 -7.51 10.75
C ILE A 518 29.46 -8.88 10.65
N VAL A 519 30.61 -8.98 9.97
CA VAL A 519 31.37 -10.24 9.82
C VAL A 519 31.89 -10.76 11.15
N VAL A 520 32.52 -9.90 11.96
CA VAL A 520 33.07 -10.28 13.26
C VAL A 520 31.95 -10.77 14.18
N THR A 521 30.82 -10.06 14.21
CA THR A 521 29.67 -10.43 15.04
C THR A 521 29.03 -11.75 14.57
N ALA A 522 28.90 -11.96 13.26
CA ALA A 522 28.35 -13.19 12.69
C ALA A 522 29.25 -14.42 12.96
N ARG A 523 30.57 -14.30 12.75
CA ARG A 523 31.56 -15.33 13.08
C ARG A 523 31.56 -15.67 14.57
N GLU A 524 31.49 -14.66 15.44
CA GLU A 524 31.42 -14.90 16.89
C GLU A 524 30.14 -15.67 17.28
N ILE A 525 29.01 -15.44 16.58
CA ILE A 525 27.77 -16.20 16.81
C ILE A 525 27.87 -17.63 16.28
N GLU A 526 28.43 -17.83 15.08
CA GLU A 526 28.67 -19.15 14.49
C GLU A 526 29.62 -20.00 15.36
N GLU A 527 30.74 -19.43 15.81
CA GLU A 527 31.68 -20.11 16.71
C GLU A 527 31.03 -20.47 18.05
N ASN A 528 30.27 -19.55 18.67
CA ASN A 528 29.54 -19.85 19.90
C ASN A 528 28.46 -20.94 19.68
N SER A 529 27.76 -20.94 18.54
CA SER A 529 26.79 -21.98 18.18
C SER A 529 27.46 -23.35 18.06
N ARG A 530 28.56 -23.44 17.29
CA ARG A 530 29.33 -24.68 17.12
C ARG A 530 29.96 -25.17 18.42
N LEU A 531 30.40 -24.27 19.31
CA LEU A 531 30.87 -24.63 20.65
C LEU A 531 29.75 -25.22 21.51
N LEU A 532 28.55 -24.65 21.47
CA LEU A 532 27.37 -25.18 22.18
C LEU A 532 26.91 -26.54 21.62
N GLU A 533 26.97 -26.74 20.30
CA GLU A 533 26.65 -28.03 19.69
C GLU A 533 27.69 -29.11 20.02
N ASN A 534 28.99 -28.79 19.95
CA ASN A 534 30.07 -29.68 20.43
C ASN A 534 29.89 -30.06 21.91
N MET A 535 29.58 -29.09 22.78
CA MET A 535 29.29 -29.37 24.19
C MET A 535 28.04 -30.23 24.36
N THR A 536 26.99 -29.99 23.56
CA THR A 536 25.74 -30.76 23.60
C THR A 536 25.97 -32.20 23.14
N GLU A 537 26.79 -32.44 22.13
CA GLU A 537 27.19 -33.79 21.72
C GLU A 537 28.02 -34.50 22.79
N VAL A 538 29.03 -33.82 23.37
CA VAL A 538 29.84 -34.39 24.45
C VAL A 538 28.99 -34.75 25.66
N VAL A 539 28.04 -33.89 26.05
CA VAL A 539 27.07 -34.17 27.13
C VAL A 539 26.14 -35.32 26.76
N ARG A 540 25.58 -35.35 25.53
CA ARG A 540 24.74 -36.46 25.03
C ARG A 540 25.48 -37.80 25.10
N LYS A 541 26.74 -37.82 24.66
CA LYS A 541 27.62 -39.00 24.68
C LYS A 541 27.95 -39.42 26.12
N GLY A 542 28.27 -38.47 27.00
CA GLY A 542 28.50 -38.72 28.42
C GLY A 542 27.28 -39.28 29.15
N ILE A 543 26.07 -38.80 28.82
CA ILE A 543 24.80 -39.36 29.33
C ILE A 543 24.58 -40.78 28.82
N GLN A 544 24.84 -41.06 27.53
CA GLN A 544 24.72 -42.40 26.98
C GLN A 544 25.73 -43.39 27.60
N GLU A 545 26.98 -42.97 27.77
CA GLU A 545 28.01 -43.76 28.46
C GLU A 545 27.64 -44.02 29.92
N ALA A 546 27.13 -43.01 30.64
CA ALA A 546 26.64 -43.17 32.01
C ALA A 546 25.46 -44.15 32.09
N GLN A 547 24.53 -44.10 31.13
CA GLN A 547 23.38 -45.00 31.05
C GLN A 547 23.82 -46.46 30.82
N VAL A 548 24.79 -46.68 29.92
CA VAL A 548 25.35 -48.02 29.64
C VAL A 548 26.15 -48.55 30.83
N GLU A 549 26.96 -47.71 31.48
CA GLU A 549 27.67 -48.10 32.71
C GLU A 549 26.73 -48.39 33.88
N LEU A 550 25.62 -47.65 34.01
CA LEU A 550 24.57 -47.92 35.01
C LEU A 550 23.84 -49.24 34.73
N GLN A 551 23.55 -49.54 33.46
CA GLN A 551 22.99 -50.85 33.07
C GLN A 551 23.95 -51.98 33.42
N LYS A 552 25.22 -51.89 32.99
CA LYS A 552 26.26 -52.88 33.28
C LYS A 552 26.49 -53.07 34.78
N ALA A 553 26.54 -51.99 35.56
CA ALA A 553 26.69 -52.07 37.03
C ALA A 553 25.45 -52.68 37.72
N ASN A 554 24.25 -52.51 37.15
CA ASN A 554 23.05 -53.16 37.68
C ASN A 554 22.98 -54.65 37.28
N GLU A 555 23.47 -55.03 36.10
CA GLU A 555 23.68 -56.43 35.69
C GLU A 555 24.74 -57.12 36.58
N GLU A 556 25.86 -56.46 36.85
CA GLU A 556 26.90 -56.94 37.78
C GLU A 556 26.34 -57.08 39.20
N ARG A 557 25.54 -56.13 39.69
CA ARG A 557 24.85 -56.26 40.98
C ARG A 557 23.86 -57.43 41.00
N LEU A 558 23.11 -57.68 39.92
CA LEU A 558 22.20 -58.82 39.82
C LEU A 558 22.97 -60.16 39.80
N LEU A 559 24.18 -60.19 39.23
CA LEU A 559 25.09 -61.33 39.30
C LEU A 559 25.64 -61.53 40.72
N GLU A 560 26.11 -60.48 41.40
CA GLU A 560 26.61 -60.55 42.78
C GLU A 560 25.51 -60.95 43.78
N GLU A 561 24.32 -60.35 43.71
CA GLU A 561 23.15 -60.75 44.51
C GLU A 561 22.70 -62.18 44.17
N GLY A 562 22.87 -62.62 42.92
CA GLY A 562 22.60 -63.99 42.48
C GLY A 562 23.55 -65.02 43.10
N VAL A 563 24.85 -64.71 43.17
CA VAL A 563 25.88 -65.57 43.78
C VAL A 563 25.74 -65.60 45.31
N LEU A 564 25.54 -64.44 45.95
CA LEU A 564 25.39 -64.34 47.41
C LEU A 564 24.16 -65.08 47.95
N ARG A 565 23.15 -65.35 47.11
CA ARG A 565 21.97 -66.14 47.49
C ARG A 565 22.18 -67.66 47.48
N GLN A 566 23.35 -68.18 47.07
CA GLN A 566 23.58 -69.63 46.93
C GLN A 566 24.47 -70.29 48.02
N ILE A 567 24.97 -69.54 49.02
CA ILE A 567 25.86 -70.10 50.06
C ILE A 567 25.28 -69.90 51.48
N PRO A 568 24.56 -70.89 52.04
CA PRO A 568 24.00 -70.82 53.38
C PRO A 568 24.93 -71.41 54.45
N VAL A 569 25.46 -70.58 55.36
CA VAL A 569 26.06 -71.02 56.64
C VAL A 569 25.51 -70.14 57.76
N VAL A 570 25.10 -70.77 58.87
CA VAL A 570 24.23 -70.15 59.88
C VAL A 570 25.04 -69.53 61.03
N GLY A 571 24.84 -68.23 61.29
CA GLY A 571 25.40 -67.56 62.47
C GLY A 571 25.00 -66.09 62.61
N SER A 572 24.32 -65.75 63.71
CA SER A 572 23.82 -64.41 64.10
C SER A 572 22.66 -63.83 63.25
N VAL A 573 21.50 -63.64 63.90
CA VAL A 573 20.21 -63.32 63.24
C VAL A 573 19.90 -61.81 63.33
N LEU A 574 20.82 -60.97 62.84
CA LEU A 574 20.67 -59.49 62.89
C LEU A 574 20.85 -58.75 61.55
N ASN A 575 21.27 -59.44 60.48
CA ASN A 575 21.48 -58.82 59.15
C ASN A 575 20.40 -59.14 58.10
N TRP A 576 19.32 -59.84 58.45
CA TRP A 576 18.32 -60.32 57.46
C TRP A 576 17.18 -59.32 57.17
N PHE A 577 17.03 -58.27 57.98
CA PHE A 577 15.93 -57.30 57.89
C PHE A 577 16.39 -55.84 57.70
N SER A 578 17.58 -55.66 57.14
CA SER A 578 18.03 -54.36 56.62
C SER A 578 18.42 -54.54 55.15
N PRO A 579 17.91 -53.72 54.20
CA PRO A 579 18.55 -53.65 52.90
C PRO A 579 19.96 -53.11 53.13
N VAL A 580 20.98 -53.83 52.66
CA VAL A 580 22.35 -53.29 52.67
C VAL A 580 22.30 -52.00 51.87
N GLN A 581 22.53 -50.87 52.54
CA GLN A 581 22.63 -49.57 51.89
C GLN A 581 23.94 -49.54 51.11
N ALA A 582 23.92 -50.19 49.93
CA ALA A 582 24.93 -50.07 48.92
C ALA A 582 24.99 -48.59 48.54
N LEU A 583 25.99 -47.89 49.09
CA LEU A 583 26.19 -46.47 48.89
C LEU A 583 26.25 -46.21 47.40
N GLN A 584 25.20 -45.59 46.82
CA GLN A 584 25.15 -45.34 45.39
C GLN A 584 26.34 -44.47 45.02
N LYS A 585 27.31 -45.06 44.32
CA LYS A 585 28.54 -44.40 43.89
C LYS A 585 28.19 -43.34 42.86
N GLY A 586 27.92 -42.13 43.34
CA GLY A 586 27.66 -40.97 42.49
C GLY A 586 28.81 -40.80 41.51
N ARG A 587 28.49 -40.52 40.25
CA ARG A 587 29.44 -40.12 39.21
C ARG A 587 29.12 -38.70 38.79
N THR A 588 30.14 -37.91 38.51
CA THR A 588 30.01 -36.55 37.98
C THR A 588 30.58 -36.53 36.58
N PHE A 589 29.90 -35.88 35.63
CA PHE A 589 30.42 -35.74 34.28
C PHE A 589 31.31 -34.51 34.19
N ASN A 590 32.59 -34.70 33.88
CA ASN A 590 33.53 -33.60 33.75
C ASN A 590 33.45 -33.02 32.33
N LEU A 591 32.70 -31.93 32.17
CA LEU A 591 32.50 -31.23 30.90
C LEU A 591 33.80 -30.86 30.18
N THR A 592 34.88 -30.59 30.93
CA THR A 592 36.22 -30.26 30.39
C THR A 592 37.05 -31.47 29.98
N ALA A 593 36.82 -32.65 30.55
CA ALA A 593 37.52 -33.88 30.21
C ALA A 593 36.72 -34.79 29.25
N GLY A 594 35.41 -34.55 29.12
CA GLY A 594 34.51 -35.39 28.33
C GLY A 594 34.25 -36.78 28.94
N SER A 595 34.53 -36.96 30.23
CA SER A 595 34.55 -38.26 30.91
C SER A 595 33.73 -38.27 32.21
N LEU A 596 33.36 -39.48 32.64
CA LEU A 596 32.70 -39.72 33.92
C LEU A 596 33.73 -39.97 35.02
N GLU A 597 33.65 -39.18 36.08
CA GLU A 597 34.51 -39.30 37.27
C GLU A 597 33.71 -39.78 38.47
N SER A 598 34.32 -40.59 39.34
CA SER A 598 33.70 -40.97 40.61
C SER A 598 33.64 -39.76 41.55
N THR A 599 32.50 -39.57 42.23
CA THR A 599 32.36 -38.56 43.29
C THR A 599 32.97 -38.99 44.62
N GLU A 600 33.43 -40.24 44.75
CA GLU A 600 34.10 -40.76 45.97
C GLU A 600 35.18 -39.81 46.51
N PRO A 601 36.16 -39.31 45.72
CA PRO A 601 37.11 -38.29 46.21
C PRO A 601 36.45 -37.02 46.75
N ILE A 602 35.35 -36.54 46.14
CA ILE A 602 34.63 -35.33 46.59
C ILE A 602 33.98 -35.57 47.96
N TYR A 603 33.42 -36.75 48.20
CA TYR A 603 32.88 -37.15 49.50
C TYR A 603 33.98 -37.37 50.54
N VAL A 604 35.09 -38.01 50.18
CA VAL A 604 36.24 -38.24 51.08
C VAL A 604 36.85 -36.91 51.56
N TYR A 605 37.03 -35.93 50.65
CA TYR A 605 37.52 -34.60 51.02
C TYR A 605 36.54 -33.80 51.89
N LYS A 606 35.22 -34.01 51.76
CA LYS A 606 34.23 -33.39 52.66
C LYS A 606 34.12 -34.09 54.03
N ALA A 607 34.42 -35.38 54.11
CA ALA A 607 34.36 -36.15 55.36
C ALA A 607 35.58 -35.89 56.29
N GLN A 608 36.74 -35.56 55.71
CA GLN A 608 37.94 -35.20 56.47
C GLN A 608 37.93 -33.71 56.81
N GLY A 609 37.36 -33.35 57.97
CA GLY A 609 37.12 -31.97 58.40
C GLY A 609 38.37 -31.14 58.70
N ALA A 610 39.12 -30.76 57.66
CA ALA A 610 40.21 -29.78 57.71
C ALA A 610 39.81 -28.50 56.95
N GLY A 611 39.77 -27.37 57.64
CA GLY A 611 39.33 -26.09 57.06
C GLY A 611 40.36 -25.49 56.10
N VAL A 612 40.07 -25.53 54.80
CA VAL A 612 40.76 -24.75 53.76
C VAL A 612 39.69 -24.07 52.91
N THR A 613 39.88 -22.79 52.57
CA THR A 613 38.96 -22.06 51.68
C THR A 613 38.85 -22.74 50.30
N PRO A 614 37.67 -22.71 49.66
CA PRO A 614 37.54 -23.22 48.30
C PRO A 614 38.48 -22.48 47.34
N PRO A 615 38.96 -23.12 46.26
CA PRO A 615 39.64 -22.40 45.19
C PRO A 615 38.69 -21.32 44.65
N PRO A 616 39.20 -20.14 44.25
CA PRO A 616 38.35 -19.09 43.72
C PRO A 616 37.64 -19.57 42.46
N THR A 617 36.34 -19.31 42.38
CA THR A 617 35.60 -19.34 41.12
C THR A 617 36.38 -18.55 40.06
N PRO A 618 36.44 -18.99 38.79
CA PRO A 618 37.04 -18.21 37.71
C PRO A 618 36.17 -16.97 37.41
N SER A 619 36.25 -15.97 38.29
CA SER A 619 35.83 -14.61 38.00
C SER A 619 36.69 -14.11 36.85
N GLY A 620 36.05 -13.91 35.70
CA GLY A 620 36.74 -13.50 34.48
C GLY A 620 37.42 -12.15 34.66
N ILE A 621 38.73 -12.17 34.96
CA ILE A 621 39.57 -10.99 34.91
C ILE A 621 39.67 -10.59 33.44
N ARG A 622 38.74 -9.71 33.02
CA ARG A 622 38.93 -8.84 31.85
C ARG A 622 40.18 -7.99 32.13
N THR A 623 41.33 -8.50 31.72
CA THR A 623 42.55 -7.70 31.55
C THR A 623 42.24 -6.60 30.56
N LYS A 624 41.92 -5.41 31.08
CA LYS A 624 41.91 -4.18 30.27
C LYS A 624 43.34 -3.89 29.85
N GLN A 625 43.81 -4.55 28.79
CA GLN A 625 44.91 -4.03 27.98
C GLN A 625 44.42 -2.72 27.36
N ARG A 626 44.73 -1.65 28.07
CA ARG A 626 44.46 -0.29 27.65
C ARG A 626 45.39 0.05 26.49
N LEU A 627 44.89 -0.02 25.27
CA LEU A 627 45.56 0.62 24.13
C LEU A 627 45.80 2.11 24.45
N PRO A 628 46.96 2.66 24.09
CA PRO A 628 47.41 3.95 24.61
C PRO A 628 46.79 5.12 23.83
N GLY A 629 45.60 5.59 24.25
CA GLY A 629 45.12 6.89 23.76
C GLY A 629 43.62 7.18 23.89
N GLN A 630 43.14 7.51 25.10
CA GLN A 630 41.99 8.40 25.29
C GLN A 630 41.92 8.92 26.74
N LYS A 631 41.26 10.08 26.93
CA LYS A 631 41.23 10.86 28.19
C LYS A 631 39.86 10.75 28.87
N PRO A 632 39.77 10.55 30.20
CA PRO A 632 38.49 10.53 30.90
C PRO A 632 37.98 11.93 31.20
N PHE A 633 36.73 12.23 30.85
CA PHE A 633 35.97 13.34 31.42
C PHE A 633 35.15 12.87 32.64
N LYS A 634 34.97 13.76 33.62
CA LYS A 634 34.31 13.46 34.89
C LYS A 634 32.79 13.55 34.77
N ARG A 635 32.06 12.69 35.49
CA ARG A 635 30.70 12.99 35.97
C ARG A 635 30.68 12.91 37.50
N SER A 636 29.86 13.74 38.14
CA SER A 636 29.88 13.94 39.59
C SER A 636 28.95 12.98 40.34
N LEU A 637 29.29 12.70 41.60
CA LEU A 637 28.54 11.82 42.50
C LEU A 637 27.73 12.63 43.54
N ARG A 638 26.42 12.39 43.57
CA ARG A 638 25.47 12.37 44.70
C ARG A 638 24.35 11.43 44.22
N GLY A 639 23.86 10.44 44.97
CA GLY A 639 23.72 10.36 46.43
C GLY A 639 22.26 10.71 46.77
N SER A 640 21.48 9.89 47.49
CA SER A 640 21.86 8.70 48.28
C SER A 640 20.64 7.87 48.72
N ASP A 641 20.81 6.54 48.81
CA ASP A 641 20.17 5.56 49.71
C ASP A 641 18.61 5.41 49.69
N ALA A 642 17.99 4.31 50.13
CA ALA A 642 18.47 3.14 50.93
C ALA A 642 17.81 1.82 50.43
N LEU A 643 18.42 0.62 50.60
CA LEU A 643 18.21 -0.36 51.70
C LEU A 643 16.73 -0.70 51.95
N SER A 644 16.24 -1.95 51.97
CA SER A 644 16.84 -3.31 51.92
C SER A 644 15.73 -4.33 51.49
N GLU A 645 15.78 -5.68 51.56
CA GLU A 645 16.67 -6.69 52.16
C GLU A 645 16.61 -8.06 51.41
N THR A 646 16.75 -9.19 52.12
CA THR A 646 16.73 -10.63 51.72
C THR A 646 15.30 -11.22 51.58
N SER A 647 15.01 -12.42 51.03
CA SER A 647 15.75 -13.70 51.11
C SER A 647 15.26 -14.76 50.08
N SER A 648 16.15 -15.62 49.56
CA SER A 648 16.27 -17.10 49.81
C SER A 648 15.36 -18.07 49.03
N VAL A 649 15.85 -19.30 48.80
CA VAL A 649 15.25 -20.36 47.95
C VAL A 649 14.75 -21.55 48.79
N SER A 650 13.68 -22.21 48.36
CA SER A 650 13.37 -23.60 48.74
C SER A 650 12.69 -24.38 47.59
N HIS A 651 12.80 -25.71 47.65
CA HIS A 651 12.16 -26.70 46.77
C HIS A 651 11.14 -27.53 47.58
N ILE A 652 10.27 -28.29 46.88
CA ILE A 652 9.85 -29.71 47.12
C ILE A 652 9.73 -30.17 48.60
N GLU A 653 8.65 -30.77 49.08
CA GLU A 653 7.31 -31.20 48.59
C GLU A 653 6.49 -31.56 49.84
N ASP A 654 5.16 -31.69 49.78
CA ASP A 654 4.46 -32.62 50.69
C ASP A 654 3.10 -33.10 50.12
N LEU A 655 2.62 -34.25 50.59
CA LEU A 655 1.43 -34.93 50.06
C LEU A 655 0.16 -34.68 50.88
N GLU A 656 -1.02 -34.65 50.23
CA GLU A 656 -2.06 -35.70 50.33
C GLU A 656 -3.44 -35.29 49.77
N LYS A 657 -4.06 -36.23 49.04
CA LYS A 657 -5.51 -36.57 48.98
C LYS A 657 -6.62 -35.51 48.69
N VAL A 658 -7.39 -35.82 47.63
CA VAL A 658 -8.89 -35.89 47.62
C VAL A 658 -9.66 -34.55 47.74
N GLU A 659 -10.65 -34.17 46.89
CA GLU A 659 -11.57 -34.97 46.04
C GLU A 659 -12.05 -34.22 44.76
N HIS A 660 -12.92 -34.88 43.99
CA HIS A 660 -13.77 -34.40 42.89
C HIS A 660 -13.14 -34.07 41.51
N LEU A 661 -13.47 -34.94 40.55
CA LEU A 661 -13.05 -34.92 39.15
C LEU A 661 -13.99 -34.09 38.27
N SER A 662 -13.45 -33.04 37.62
CA SER A 662 -13.91 -32.55 36.31
C SER A 662 -12.79 -31.70 35.69
N SER A 663 -12.49 -31.74 34.39
CA SER A 663 -13.11 -32.45 33.26
C SER A 663 -12.04 -33.06 32.34
N GLY A 664 -12.33 -34.24 31.76
CA GLY A 664 -11.46 -34.91 30.80
C GLY A 664 -11.63 -34.41 29.36
N PRO A 665 -10.79 -34.87 28.40
CA PRO A 665 -10.50 -34.11 27.18
C PRO A 665 -11.04 -34.73 25.88
N GLU A 666 -10.72 -34.03 24.78
CA GLU A 666 -10.58 -34.54 23.39
C GLU A 666 -11.81 -34.91 22.55
N HIS A 667 -11.57 -34.89 21.24
CA HIS A 667 -12.28 -35.52 20.13
C HIS A 667 -13.82 -35.69 20.17
N ILE A 668 -14.49 -35.00 19.23
CA ILE A 668 -15.75 -35.49 18.64
C ILE A 668 -15.59 -35.58 17.11
N THR A 669 -16.12 -36.67 16.55
CA THR A 669 -16.03 -37.11 15.15
C THR A 669 -17.21 -36.67 14.28
N LEU A 670 -17.14 -37.04 13.00
CA LEU A 670 -18.21 -36.93 12.01
C LEU A 670 -19.42 -37.86 12.29
N GLU A 671 -20.49 -37.57 11.53
CA GLU A 671 -21.52 -38.47 10.97
C GLU A 671 -22.89 -38.73 11.66
N ALA A 672 -23.93 -38.22 10.95
CA ALA A 672 -25.09 -38.95 10.39
C ALA A 672 -26.36 -39.27 11.23
N SER A 673 -27.48 -39.35 10.48
CA SER A 673 -28.83 -39.87 10.81
C SER A 673 -29.70 -39.07 11.81
N SER A 674 -31.03 -39.01 11.69
CA SER A 674 -31.95 -39.27 10.56
C SER A 674 -33.38 -38.72 10.87
N PRO A 675 -34.20 -38.32 9.87
CA PRO A 675 -35.58 -37.85 10.07
C PRO A 675 -36.66 -38.87 9.67
N GLU A 676 -37.84 -38.82 10.30
CA GLU A 676 -39.14 -39.25 9.75
C GLU A 676 -40.30 -38.72 10.65
N GLY A 677 -41.55 -38.55 10.19
CA GLY A 677 -42.09 -38.92 8.88
C GLY A 677 -43.46 -38.30 8.51
N HIS A 678 -44.09 -38.94 7.53
CA HIS A 678 -45.31 -38.55 6.77
C HIS A 678 -46.60 -39.19 7.36
N PRO A 679 -47.84 -39.17 6.76
CA PRO A 679 -48.22 -38.85 5.36
C PRO A 679 -49.56 -38.09 5.13
N GLY A 680 -49.89 -37.83 3.85
CA GLY A 680 -51.27 -37.52 3.43
C GLY A 680 -51.43 -36.93 2.02
N ALA A 681 -51.87 -37.73 1.04
CA ALA A 681 -52.39 -37.29 -0.26
C ALA A 681 -53.35 -38.37 -0.83
N PRO A 682 -54.46 -37.97 -1.49
CA PRO A 682 -54.53 -38.16 -2.95
C PRO A 682 -55.30 -37.05 -3.72
N THR A 683 -55.43 -37.23 -5.03
CA THR A 683 -56.00 -36.33 -6.07
C THR A 683 -57.47 -36.71 -6.45
N PRO A 684 -58.05 -36.31 -7.60
CA PRO A 684 -58.47 -34.96 -8.07
C PRO A 684 -59.96 -34.91 -8.55
N GLN A 685 -60.52 -33.72 -8.90
CA GLN A 685 -61.56 -33.59 -9.96
C GLN A 685 -62.00 -32.14 -10.35
N LYS A 686 -62.38 -31.99 -11.64
CA LYS A 686 -63.44 -31.15 -12.30
C LYS A 686 -63.70 -29.69 -11.83
N ALA A 687 -63.71 -28.70 -12.73
CA ALA A 687 -64.75 -28.33 -13.72
C ALA A 687 -66.08 -27.87 -13.07
N ASP A 688 -66.77 -26.82 -13.53
CA ASP A 688 -66.69 -26.09 -14.82
C ASP A 688 -66.72 -24.54 -14.57
N GLN A 689 -67.16 -23.55 -15.37
CA GLN A 689 -67.95 -23.46 -16.62
C GLN A 689 -67.66 -22.12 -17.38
N ARG A 690 -68.62 -21.64 -18.19
CA ARG A 690 -68.73 -20.35 -18.95
C ARG A 690 -70.15 -19.75 -18.68
N PRO A 691 -70.60 -18.55 -19.18
CA PRO A 691 -70.35 -17.97 -20.51
C PRO A 691 -70.19 -16.40 -20.52
N GLU A 692 -69.93 -15.72 -21.65
CA GLU A 692 -70.87 -14.95 -22.55
C GLU A 692 -71.74 -13.90 -21.80
N ASP A 693 -71.91 -12.65 -22.25
CA ASP A 693 -71.48 -11.86 -23.43
C ASP A 693 -71.05 -10.43 -22.95
N ASP A 694 -70.74 -9.38 -23.72
CA ASP A 694 -71.20 -8.94 -25.04
C ASP A 694 -70.24 -7.88 -25.66
N CYS A 695 -70.41 -7.55 -26.94
CA CYS A 695 -69.71 -6.47 -27.63
C CYS A 695 -70.71 -5.48 -28.22
N PRO A 696 -70.37 -4.17 -28.24
CA PRO A 696 -70.46 -3.51 -29.54
C PRO A 696 -69.24 -2.67 -29.91
N GLN A 697 -69.14 -2.41 -31.21
CA GLN A 697 -68.18 -1.52 -31.87
C GLN A 697 -68.68 -0.05 -31.81
N VAL A 698 -68.04 0.83 -32.61
CA VAL A 698 -68.43 2.24 -32.86
C VAL A 698 -68.01 3.16 -31.69
N GLU A 699 -67.36 4.31 -31.89
CA GLU A 699 -67.27 5.21 -33.05
C GLU A 699 -65.85 5.83 -33.19
N GLU A 700 -65.38 6.07 -34.43
CA GLU A 700 -64.35 7.11 -34.69
C GLU A 700 -65.04 8.48 -34.83
N PRO A 701 -64.32 9.58 -34.58
CA PRO A 701 -64.37 10.60 -35.64
C PRO A 701 -63.01 11.23 -35.99
N GLU A 702 -62.92 11.62 -37.26
CA GLU A 702 -61.76 12.25 -37.90
C GLU A 702 -61.50 13.70 -37.42
N SER A 703 -60.23 14.00 -37.16
CA SER A 703 -59.49 15.18 -37.68
C SER A 703 -59.93 16.65 -37.45
N LEU A 704 -58.95 17.54 -37.70
CA LEU A 704 -59.11 18.97 -38.04
C LEU A 704 -59.76 19.92 -37.01
N ARG A 705 -58.96 20.41 -36.06
CA ARG A 705 -58.33 21.74 -36.18
C ARG A 705 -57.22 22.01 -35.16
#